data_AF-A0A2T7PFV3-F1
#
_entry.id   AF-A0A2T7PFV3-F1
#
_cell.length_a   1.000
_cell.length_b   1.000
_cell.length_c   1.000
_cell.angle_alpha   90.00
_cell.angle_beta   90.00
_cell.angle_gamma   90.00
#
_symmetry.space_group_name_H-M   'P 1'
#
loop_
_entity.id
_entity.type
_entity.pdbx_description
1 polymer ?
#
loop_
_entity_poly.entity_id
_entity_poly.type
_entity_poly.pdbx_seq_one_letter_code
_entity_poly.pdbx_strand_id
1 'polypeptide(L)'
;MATWPSYTCNFSSAVVVMATDGDWESVHTLSARETDQNNGRRKVSGPLPARRPPGFYDNITTDCPKYRRETGYIEQVSEEEKAFPLAFSILLYKDMEQVERLLRAVYRPHNLYCLHTDLKASAQVQRQITALITCLPNVFQAPRQVEVVWGTFTVLEPELICMEALLRRSKRWRYFINLTGQEFPLKTNKELVAILQAYRGANDIFGRYVPSFAHRWKRAGPPPHNMTVAKGPVHMAASREFVDFSLHSTYARDLLTWIQKTSFPDESFFTTLNNQHQLGVPGAYTGEPDCPQRQTVNRYKVWFDFWSDQECNGKWVRQICNFGLGDIHHMVDSVFMFANKFSYDLQPQALDCLEQWYFSRIQREEATGSLDLTVGFYSNLDIVKQALRKNFINECSIKLSASSLAAGATFVSKFTETYSATASVTSNKGSWSTSAPAYYTKQLEKLIVENGGFPPLHRPVLPSGVNCTKVWQGDVFEVSRAKRLSTLAARRPPGFYDTIRKDCRTFRKVAGYIEQVSEEEKAFPLAFSILLYKDVEQVERLLRAVYRPHNLYCLHSDLKASPQVQRQIRALVTCLPNVFQAPRQVDVRWGTFTVLEPELICMKALLRKSKSWRYFINLTGQEFPLKTNKELVAILKAYRGANDIIGRHVKSSEVRWKRAGPPPHNISVAKGPVHMCASRDFVHFAVHSRYARDFLTWIKRTRIPDESFFTTLNNLPHLGAPGAYTGKLNSSKRTSVNRYKLWASSRQTCSGRWVRGVCNFGVADIVRMVRSVAMFANKFHYGFHTAGYDCLEQWYFWRVAREDSTGHVDLDTHLYSNLDIVKHALRRKPLPQAGNVSTWPSHDAAVPGSTSEKPSVNDVHFPSPGMTVLASGTNCTKVWQGDETEILRAKSHKSRPARRPPGFYDKITSKCSTYRTEAGYVEQVSEEEKSFPLAFSILLYKDVEQVERLLRAVYRPHNLYCLHTDLKASAHVQRQITALVTCLPNVFQAPRRVDVRWGTFTVLEPELICMEALLRKSKSWRYFINLTGQEFPLKTNKELVAILKAYRGANDITGRYYKEFAHRWQKAGVAPHNMSVASGPVHVAASRDFVDYALHSQYARDFLQWIKKTKIPDESFFTTLNNHPRLGVPGAYTGSDDWPKRRAVSRYKLWVWGRPPCDGTWIRNVCNFGVGDVHRMVTSIFMFANKFHYDLYPPAYDCLEQWYFARVHREEQSGKTDLDVTVYSNLDIVKHAFKPTDPDPGHHNT
;
A
#
# COMPACT_ATOMS: atom_id res chain seq x y z
N MET A 1 -36.29 21.03 17.61
CA MET A 1 -34.87 20.99 17.20
C MET A 1 -34.37 22.42 17.19
N ALA A 2 -33.26 22.74 17.86
CA ALA A 2 -32.65 24.06 17.75
C ALA A 2 -31.80 24.14 16.47
N THR A 3 -31.82 25.28 15.78
CA THR A 3 -31.12 25.50 14.51
C THR A 3 -29.63 25.75 14.72
N TRP A 4 -28.81 24.72 14.52
CA TRP A 4 -27.36 24.87 14.38
C TRP A 4 -27.00 25.35 12.97
N PRO A 5 -25.94 26.15 12.78
CA PRO A 5 -25.49 26.57 11.45
C PRO A 5 -25.17 25.39 10.53
N SER A 6 -25.65 25.45 9.29
CA SER A 6 -25.74 24.35 8.32
C SER A 6 -24.43 24.10 7.54
N TYR A 7 -23.37 23.71 8.26
CA TYR A 7 -22.15 23.21 7.63
C TYR A 7 -22.35 21.82 7.00
N THR A 8 -22.00 21.66 5.73
CA THR A 8 -21.98 20.34 5.06
C THR A 8 -20.55 19.83 4.88
N CYS A 9 -20.17 18.83 5.69
CA CYS A 9 -18.87 18.18 5.62
C CYS A 9 -18.83 17.11 4.50
N ASN A 10 -18.19 17.40 3.37
CA ASN A 10 -18.08 16.44 2.26
C ASN A 10 -16.81 15.59 2.33
N PHE A 11 -16.94 14.40 2.94
CA PHE A 11 -15.85 13.43 3.10
C PHE A 11 -15.31 12.82 1.79
N SER A 12 -15.98 13.05 0.65
CA SER A 12 -15.52 12.55 -0.67
C SER A 12 -14.56 13.50 -1.41
N SER A 13 -14.50 14.78 -1.00
CA SER A 13 -13.76 15.83 -1.72
C SER A 13 -12.80 16.66 -0.85
N ALA A 14 -12.85 16.52 0.47
CA ALA A 14 -12.11 17.36 1.43
C ALA A 14 -12.46 18.86 1.32
N VAL A 15 -13.71 19.18 0.97
CA VAL A 15 -14.27 20.54 0.94
C VAL A 15 -15.41 20.64 1.96
N VAL A 16 -15.41 21.73 2.74
CA VAL A 16 -16.57 22.16 3.54
C VAL A 16 -17.26 23.28 2.78
N VAL A 17 -18.57 23.19 2.62
CA VAL A 17 -19.39 24.27 2.06
C VAL A 17 -20.16 24.91 3.22
N MET A 18 -20.03 26.24 3.34
CA MET A 18 -20.93 27.04 4.18
C MET A 18 -22.18 27.37 3.38
N ALA A 19 -23.35 27.17 3.95
CA ALA A 19 -24.57 27.80 3.48
C ALA A 19 -24.72 29.16 4.18
N THR A 20 -24.86 30.22 3.39
CA THR A 20 -25.40 31.52 3.82
C THR A 20 -26.72 31.73 3.10
N ASP A 21 -27.71 32.27 3.78
CA ASP A 21 -29.02 32.54 3.18
C ASP A 21 -28.92 33.72 2.21
N GLY A 22 -29.20 33.47 0.92
CA GLY A 22 -29.15 34.46 -0.16
C GLY A 22 -28.01 34.26 -1.17
N ASP A 23 -28.38 34.31 -2.44
CA ASP A 23 -27.57 34.41 -3.67
C ASP A 23 -26.49 33.34 -3.99
N TRP A 24 -26.52 32.87 -5.24
CA TRP A 24 -25.84 31.66 -5.72
C TRP A 24 -24.45 31.89 -6.36
N GLU A 25 -23.80 33.04 -6.12
CA GLU A 25 -22.63 33.47 -6.93
C GLU A 25 -21.24 33.47 -6.25
N SER A 26 -21.06 33.04 -4.99
CA SER A 26 -19.73 32.99 -4.35
C SER A 26 -19.36 31.64 -3.73
N VAL A 27 -18.58 30.82 -4.47
CA VAL A 27 -17.99 29.57 -3.97
C VAL A 27 -16.58 29.82 -3.41
N HIS A 28 -16.49 30.12 -2.10
CA HIS A 28 -15.20 30.27 -1.43
C HIS A 28 -14.56 28.91 -1.08
N THR A 29 -13.53 28.52 -1.83
CA THR A 29 -12.67 27.39 -1.46
C THR A 29 -11.72 27.79 -0.32
N LEU A 30 -11.90 27.21 0.87
CA LEU A 30 -10.93 27.28 1.97
C LEU A 30 -9.67 26.47 1.63
N SER A 31 -8.77 27.10 0.86
CA SER A 31 -7.43 26.59 0.55
C SER A 31 -6.54 26.69 1.78
N ALA A 32 -5.99 25.57 2.24
CA ALA A 32 -5.02 25.52 3.35
C ALA A 32 -3.61 25.99 2.91
N ARG A 33 -3.51 27.18 2.29
CA ARG A 33 -2.26 27.69 1.71
C ARG A 33 -2.19 29.20 1.48
N GLU A 34 -2.56 29.99 2.49
CA GLU A 34 -2.17 31.41 2.55
C GLU A 34 -1.11 31.63 3.63
N THR A 35 0.06 32.12 3.21
CA THR A 35 1.16 32.52 4.10
C THR A 35 1.15 34.04 4.23
N ASP A 36 0.83 34.56 5.41
CA ASP A 36 1.07 35.98 5.70
C ASP A 36 2.48 36.16 6.28
N GLN A 37 3.31 36.89 5.55
CA GLN A 37 4.62 37.34 6.01
C GLN A 37 4.55 38.80 6.45
N ASN A 38 4.09 39.06 7.67
CA ASN A 38 4.58 40.21 8.43
C ASN A 38 4.21 40.16 9.92
N ASN A 39 4.91 40.98 10.70
CA ASN A 39 4.74 41.06 12.15
C ASN A 39 3.55 41.99 12.50
N GLY A 40 2.33 41.55 12.16
CA GLY A 40 1.10 42.33 12.33
C GLY A 40 -0.10 41.47 12.72
N ARG A 41 -0.81 41.85 13.80
CA ARG A 41 -1.99 41.10 14.26
C ARG A 41 -3.20 41.33 13.34
N ARG A 42 -3.57 40.33 12.53
CA ARG A 42 -4.95 40.15 12.07
C ARG A 42 -5.47 38.77 12.49
N LYS A 43 -6.64 38.75 13.13
CA LYS A 43 -7.38 37.52 13.44
C LYS A 43 -8.03 37.02 12.15
N VAL A 44 -7.99 35.71 11.88
CA VAL A 44 -8.91 35.10 10.93
C VAL A 44 -10.29 35.06 11.59
N SER A 45 -11.11 36.06 11.31
CA SER A 45 -12.44 36.25 11.92
C SER A 45 -13.56 35.73 11.04
N GLY A 46 -13.56 34.42 10.77
CA GLY A 46 -14.82 33.69 10.61
C GLY A 46 -15.41 33.39 11.99
N PRO A 47 -16.74 33.22 12.14
CA PRO A 47 -17.31 32.79 13.41
C PRO A 47 -16.78 31.40 13.77
N LEU A 48 -16.03 31.30 14.88
CA LEU A 48 -15.90 30.03 15.58
C LEU A 48 -17.32 29.60 16.01
N PRO A 49 -17.63 28.28 16.04
CA PRO A 49 -18.75 27.80 16.84
C PRO A 49 -18.62 28.40 18.24
N ALA A 50 -19.66 29.09 18.69
CA ALA A 50 -19.59 29.80 19.97
C ALA A 50 -19.42 28.76 21.09
N ARG A 51 -18.24 28.74 21.72
CA ARG A 51 -18.00 27.97 22.97
C ARG A 51 -19.17 28.21 23.91
N ARG A 52 -19.68 27.15 24.52
CA ARG A 52 -20.86 27.26 25.39
C ARG A 52 -20.62 28.32 26.48
N PRO A 53 -21.60 29.20 26.75
CA PRO A 53 -21.38 30.36 27.59
C PRO A 53 -20.96 29.98 29.02
N PRO A 54 -20.24 30.85 29.75
CA PRO A 54 -19.97 30.66 31.17
C PRO A 54 -21.28 30.38 31.92
N GLY A 55 -21.29 29.35 32.77
CA GLY A 55 -22.49 28.90 33.46
C GLY A 55 -23.44 28.00 32.64
N PHE A 56 -23.15 27.67 31.37
CA PHE A 56 -24.00 26.77 30.56
C PHE A 56 -24.30 25.45 31.29
N TYR A 57 -23.24 24.73 31.71
CA TYR A 57 -23.38 23.45 32.39
C TYR A 57 -24.07 23.61 33.73
N ASP A 58 -23.63 24.59 34.51
CA ASP A 58 -24.14 24.91 35.85
C ASP A 58 -25.65 25.26 35.85
N ASN A 59 -26.19 25.79 34.73
CA ASN A 59 -27.60 26.08 34.53
C ASN A 59 -28.38 24.88 33.95
N ILE A 60 -27.94 24.32 32.82
CA ILE A 60 -28.73 23.31 32.08
C ILE A 60 -28.95 22.02 32.88
N THR A 61 -28.02 21.64 33.77
CA THR A 61 -28.12 20.42 34.57
C THR A 61 -29.06 20.56 35.78
N THR A 62 -29.71 21.71 35.96
CA THR A 62 -30.83 21.84 36.92
C THR A 62 -32.07 21.07 36.47
N ASP A 63 -32.30 20.96 35.15
CA ASP A 63 -33.32 20.11 34.53
C ASP A 63 -32.63 18.98 33.74
N CYS A 64 -32.34 17.88 34.43
CA CYS A 64 -31.66 16.74 33.83
C CYS A 64 -32.41 16.08 32.64
N PRO A 65 -33.75 15.94 32.64
CA PRO A 65 -34.51 15.58 31.45
C PRO A 65 -34.29 16.52 30.26
N LYS A 66 -34.27 17.84 30.48
CA LYS A 66 -33.95 18.83 29.43
C LYS A 66 -32.50 18.70 28.97
N TYR A 67 -31.54 18.65 29.88
CA TYR A 67 -30.12 18.45 29.57
C TYR A 67 -29.91 17.26 28.61
N ARG A 68 -30.44 16.07 28.94
CA ARG A 68 -30.25 14.87 28.12
C ARG A 68 -30.90 14.97 26.74
N ARG A 69 -32.08 15.60 26.64
CA ARG A 69 -32.78 15.85 25.36
C ARG A 69 -32.08 16.89 24.49
N GLU A 70 -31.66 18.02 25.06
CA GLU A 70 -31.06 19.14 24.32
C GLU A 70 -29.62 18.86 23.89
N THR A 71 -28.85 18.14 24.71
CA THR A 71 -27.50 17.70 24.34
C THR A 71 -27.51 16.45 23.47
N GLY A 72 -28.56 15.62 23.48
CA GLY A 72 -28.70 14.48 22.57
C GLY A 72 -28.01 13.20 23.05
N TYR A 73 -28.17 12.84 24.32
CA TYR A 73 -27.72 11.54 24.83
C TYR A 73 -28.62 10.40 24.32
N ILE A 74 -28.01 9.30 23.88
CA ILE A 74 -28.73 8.13 23.36
C ILE A 74 -29.24 7.27 24.53
N GLU A 75 -30.55 7.37 24.81
CA GLU A 75 -31.24 6.55 25.81
C GLU A 75 -31.87 5.27 25.23
N GLN A 76 -32.29 5.29 23.96
CA GLN A 76 -32.83 4.12 23.26
C GLN A 76 -31.68 3.23 22.77
N VAL A 77 -31.74 1.94 23.08
CA VAL A 77 -30.61 1.01 22.92
C VAL A 77 -31.08 -0.40 22.58
N SER A 78 -30.31 -1.12 21.77
CA SER A 78 -30.67 -2.46 21.30
C SER A 78 -30.43 -3.55 22.37
N GLU A 79 -31.18 -4.66 22.30
CA GLU A 79 -31.01 -5.80 23.21
C GLU A 79 -29.60 -6.42 23.15
N GLU A 80 -28.95 -6.35 21.98
CA GLU A 80 -27.56 -6.76 21.78
C GLU A 80 -26.58 -5.95 22.64
N GLU A 81 -26.77 -4.63 22.72
CA GLU A 81 -25.97 -3.76 23.58
C GLU A 81 -26.32 -3.97 25.06
N LYS A 82 -27.62 -4.09 25.41
CA LYS A 82 -28.06 -4.39 26.79
C LYS A 82 -27.47 -5.70 27.33
N ALA A 83 -27.31 -6.71 26.47
CA ALA A 83 -26.74 -8.01 26.82
C ALA A 83 -25.21 -8.01 26.98
N PHE A 84 -24.52 -6.99 26.45
CA PHE A 84 -23.06 -6.86 26.50
C PHE A 84 -22.58 -5.48 27.00
N PRO A 85 -22.85 -5.10 28.27
CA PRO A 85 -22.46 -3.78 28.76
C PRO A 85 -20.95 -3.58 28.79
N LEU A 86 -20.53 -2.37 28.46
CA LEU A 86 -19.15 -1.89 28.48
C LEU A 86 -18.89 -0.98 29.69
N ALA A 87 -17.64 -0.97 30.14
CA ALA A 87 -17.16 -0.11 31.21
C ALA A 87 -16.07 0.83 30.69
N PHE A 88 -16.11 2.09 31.10
CA PHE A 88 -15.16 3.12 30.64
C PHE A 88 -14.54 3.85 31.83
N SER A 89 -13.24 4.17 31.74
CA SER A 89 -12.67 5.30 32.49
C SER A 89 -12.43 6.48 31.55
N ILE A 90 -12.66 7.71 32.00
CA ILE A 90 -12.34 8.93 31.27
C ILE A 90 -11.48 9.83 32.16
N LEU A 91 -10.20 9.96 31.82
CA LEU A 91 -9.27 10.90 32.47
C LEU A 91 -9.32 12.27 31.80
N LEU A 92 -9.56 13.33 32.58
CA LEU A 92 -9.76 14.69 32.09
C LEU A 92 -9.15 15.76 33.02
N TYR A 93 -8.86 16.95 32.47
CA TYR A 93 -8.25 18.04 33.23
C TYR A 93 -8.52 19.48 32.72
N LYS A 94 -9.21 19.67 31.57
CA LYS A 94 -9.40 21.00 30.96
C LYS A 94 -10.74 21.20 30.24
N ASP A 95 -10.92 20.62 29.06
CA ASP A 95 -12.01 21.03 28.17
C ASP A 95 -13.30 20.25 28.42
N MET A 96 -14.28 20.91 29.05
CA MET A 96 -15.58 20.34 29.36
C MET A 96 -16.44 20.05 28.13
N GLU A 97 -16.31 20.84 27.07
CA GLU A 97 -17.10 20.66 25.85
C GLU A 97 -16.56 19.46 25.05
N GLN A 98 -15.24 19.30 24.99
CA GLN A 98 -14.62 18.11 24.39
C GLN A 98 -14.93 16.83 25.19
N VAL A 99 -14.98 16.90 26.53
CA VAL A 99 -15.39 15.78 27.41
C VAL A 99 -16.87 15.42 27.22
N GLU A 100 -17.78 16.40 27.18
CA GLU A 100 -19.20 16.15 26.97
C GLU A 100 -19.47 15.51 25.60
N ARG A 101 -18.82 15.99 24.54
CA ARG A 101 -18.94 15.42 23.19
C ARG A 101 -18.44 13.97 23.12
N LEU A 102 -17.28 13.68 23.72
CA LEU A 102 -16.78 12.30 23.84
C LEU A 102 -17.77 11.42 24.61
N LEU A 103 -18.21 11.86 25.79
CA LEU A 103 -19.11 11.10 26.64
C LEU A 103 -20.46 10.85 25.94
N ARG A 104 -21.05 11.88 25.33
CA ARG A 104 -22.28 11.80 24.51
C ARG A 104 -22.15 10.76 23.40
N ALA A 105 -21.02 10.73 22.70
CA ALA A 105 -20.78 9.78 21.63
C ALA A 105 -20.71 8.32 22.13
N VAL A 106 -20.10 8.05 23.30
CA VAL A 106 -19.99 6.70 23.87
C VAL A 106 -21.13 6.28 24.80
N TYR A 107 -21.97 7.21 25.26
CA TYR A 107 -22.96 6.98 26.31
C TYR A 107 -24.07 6.00 25.89
N ARG A 108 -24.41 5.09 26.81
CA ARG A 108 -25.60 4.23 26.80
C ARG A 108 -26.05 3.96 28.24
N PRO A 109 -27.36 3.85 28.57
CA PRO A 109 -27.80 3.69 29.96
C PRO A 109 -27.38 2.38 30.66
N HIS A 110 -27.05 1.33 29.90
CA HIS A 110 -26.63 0.03 30.45
C HIS A 110 -25.11 -0.06 30.73
N ASN A 111 -24.31 0.78 30.07
CA ASN A 111 -22.86 0.87 30.26
C ASN A 111 -22.52 1.59 31.57
N LEU A 112 -21.25 1.57 31.99
CA LEU A 112 -20.76 2.30 33.16
C LEU A 112 -19.57 3.20 32.82
N TYR A 113 -19.54 4.40 33.40
CA TYR A 113 -18.53 5.41 33.13
C TYR A 113 -17.98 5.98 34.43
N CYS A 114 -16.68 5.76 34.68
CA CYS A 114 -15.96 6.39 35.77
C CYS A 114 -15.16 7.59 35.26
N LEU A 115 -15.45 8.79 35.76
CA LEU A 115 -14.75 10.02 35.42
C LEU A 115 -13.70 10.31 36.48
N HIS A 116 -12.45 10.49 36.05
CA HIS A 116 -11.37 10.99 36.90
C HIS A 116 -10.93 12.36 36.41
N THR A 117 -11.06 13.33 37.30
CA THR A 117 -10.64 14.71 37.10
C THR A 117 -9.31 14.90 37.83
N ASP A 118 -8.24 15.19 37.09
CA ASP A 118 -6.94 15.56 37.67
C ASP A 118 -7.14 16.73 38.66
N LEU A 119 -6.52 16.66 39.84
CA LEU A 119 -6.61 17.73 40.85
C LEU A 119 -6.13 19.11 40.33
N LYS A 120 -5.35 19.13 39.24
CA LYS A 120 -4.96 20.35 38.50
C LYS A 120 -6.05 20.95 37.60
N ALA A 121 -7.21 20.31 37.47
CA ALA A 121 -8.36 20.89 36.79
C ALA A 121 -8.87 22.11 37.58
N SER A 122 -9.28 23.18 36.88
CA SER A 122 -9.79 24.38 37.56
C SER A 122 -11.07 24.07 38.35
N ALA A 123 -11.33 24.86 39.40
CA ALA A 123 -12.55 24.73 40.21
C ALA A 123 -13.84 24.82 39.37
N GLN A 124 -13.81 25.50 38.22
CA GLN A 124 -14.90 25.50 37.26
C GLN A 124 -15.09 24.12 36.62
N VAL A 125 -14.02 23.51 36.07
CA VAL A 125 -14.08 22.16 35.47
C VAL A 125 -14.55 21.13 36.50
N GLN A 126 -14.06 21.20 37.74
CA GLN A 126 -14.48 20.31 38.82
C GLN A 126 -15.98 20.44 39.12
N ARG A 127 -16.52 21.65 39.26
CA ARG A 127 -17.97 21.88 39.45
C ARG A 127 -18.78 21.39 38.25
N GLN A 128 -18.35 21.69 37.03
CA GLN A 128 -19.09 21.35 35.81
C GLN A 128 -19.13 19.84 35.54
N ILE A 129 -18.11 19.07 35.98
CA ILE A 129 -18.19 17.60 36.03
C ILE A 129 -19.23 17.13 37.05
N THR A 130 -19.18 17.65 38.29
CA THR A 130 -20.16 17.30 39.34
C THR A 130 -21.60 17.60 38.91
N ALA A 131 -21.82 18.74 38.24
CA ALA A 131 -23.10 19.13 37.66
C ALA A 131 -23.55 18.21 36.52
N LEU A 132 -22.62 17.74 35.67
CA LEU A 132 -22.91 16.84 34.56
C LEU A 132 -23.30 15.42 35.02
N ILE A 133 -22.64 14.88 36.05
CA ILE A 133 -22.86 13.49 36.49
C ILE A 133 -24.18 13.28 37.26
N THR A 134 -24.73 14.30 37.93
CA THR A 134 -26.05 14.18 38.59
C THR A 134 -27.16 13.86 37.58
N CYS A 135 -27.01 14.27 36.32
CA CYS A 135 -27.98 14.01 35.26
C CYS A 135 -27.82 12.66 34.55
N LEU A 136 -26.76 11.89 34.82
CA LEU A 136 -26.40 10.66 34.11
C LEU A 136 -26.14 9.51 35.12
N PRO A 137 -27.15 8.73 35.54
CA PRO A 137 -27.10 7.90 36.76
C PRO A 137 -26.10 6.73 36.74
N ASN A 138 -25.59 6.37 35.56
CA ASN A 138 -24.59 5.34 35.30
C ASN A 138 -23.18 5.92 35.01
N VAL A 139 -23.04 7.25 35.08
CA VAL A 139 -21.78 8.00 35.07
C VAL A 139 -21.49 8.43 36.51
N PHE A 140 -20.26 8.28 36.99
CA PHE A 140 -19.91 8.64 38.36
C PHE A 140 -18.46 9.12 38.47
N GLN A 141 -18.20 9.97 39.47
CA GLN A 141 -16.84 10.42 39.78
C GLN A 141 -16.03 9.31 40.45
N ALA A 142 -14.75 9.20 40.12
CA ALA A 142 -13.85 8.26 40.76
C ALA A 142 -13.80 8.49 42.29
N PRO A 143 -13.86 7.44 43.14
CA PRO A 143 -13.96 7.59 44.61
C PRO A 143 -12.84 8.42 45.28
N ARG A 144 -11.71 8.60 44.61
CA ARG A 144 -10.64 9.54 44.98
C ARG A 144 -10.10 10.20 43.72
N GLN A 145 -9.83 11.51 43.79
CA GLN A 145 -9.11 12.25 42.76
C GLN A 145 -7.62 12.30 43.11
N VAL A 146 -6.74 12.35 42.11
CA VAL A 146 -5.28 12.43 42.30
C VAL A 146 -4.66 13.48 41.38
N GLU A 147 -3.50 14.00 41.77
CA GLU A 147 -2.75 14.93 40.93
C GLU A 147 -1.90 14.13 39.92
N VAL A 148 -2.18 14.25 38.63
CA VAL A 148 -1.60 13.35 37.61
C VAL A 148 -0.24 13.89 37.16
N VAL A 149 0.85 13.39 37.75
CA VAL A 149 2.22 13.85 37.51
C VAL A 149 2.88 12.95 36.46
N TRP A 150 3.07 13.49 35.26
CA TRP A 150 3.58 12.73 34.10
C TRP A 150 4.89 12.00 34.38
N GLY A 151 4.92 10.69 34.09
CA GLY A 151 6.08 9.80 34.27
C GLY A 151 6.20 9.13 35.64
N THR A 152 5.32 9.48 36.59
CA THR A 152 5.23 8.87 37.94
C THR A 152 4.12 7.82 38.02
N PHE A 153 3.94 7.23 39.20
CA PHE A 153 2.82 6.32 39.49
C PHE A 153 1.42 6.97 39.36
N THR A 154 1.28 8.28 39.59
CA THR A 154 -0.05 8.93 39.58
C THR A 154 -0.64 9.11 38.17
N VAL A 155 0.04 8.62 37.13
CA VAL A 155 -0.52 8.43 35.76
C VAL A 155 -1.28 7.11 35.63
N LEU A 156 -0.94 6.09 36.42
CA LEU A 156 -1.58 4.77 36.43
C LEU A 156 -2.71 4.69 37.47
N GLU A 157 -2.60 5.48 38.53
CA GLU A 157 -3.53 5.50 39.66
C GLU A 157 -5.00 5.86 39.30
N PRO A 158 -5.30 6.80 38.38
CA PRO A 158 -6.68 7.08 37.92
C PRO A 158 -7.39 5.84 37.37
N GLU A 159 -6.74 5.10 36.47
CA GLU A 159 -7.25 3.84 35.90
C GLU A 159 -7.55 2.81 37.00
N LEU A 160 -6.65 2.61 37.96
CA LEU A 160 -6.83 1.63 39.04
C LEU A 160 -8.01 1.98 39.95
N ILE A 161 -8.15 3.27 40.34
CA ILE A 161 -9.28 3.75 41.14
C ILE A 161 -10.60 3.52 40.38
N CYS A 162 -10.62 3.83 39.07
CA CYS A 162 -11.82 3.64 38.26
C CYS A 162 -12.16 2.17 38.03
N MET A 163 -11.17 1.31 37.74
CA MET A 163 -11.37 -0.13 37.61
C MET A 163 -12.00 -0.73 38.86
N GLU A 164 -11.45 -0.42 40.04
CA GLU A 164 -11.97 -0.93 41.31
C GLU A 164 -13.41 -0.47 41.58
N ALA A 165 -13.69 0.81 41.31
CA ALA A 165 -15.05 1.33 41.42
C ALA A 165 -16.02 0.64 40.44
N LEU A 166 -15.61 0.39 39.19
CA LEU A 166 -16.40 -0.30 38.17
C LEU A 166 -16.64 -1.79 38.52
N LEU A 167 -15.64 -2.48 39.09
CA LEU A 167 -15.78 -3.85 39.59
C LEU A 167 -16.82 -3.93 40.71
N ARG A 168 -16.76 -3.01 41.68
CA ARG A 168 -17.71 -2.91 42.81
C ARG A 168 -19.12 -2.51 42.36
N ARG A 169 -19.24 -1.56 41.42
CA ARG A 169 -20.53 -1.03 40.94
C ARG A 169 -21.35 -2.08 40.18
N SER A 170 -20.73 -3.02 39.48
CA SER A 170 -21.45 -4.08 38.75
C SER A 170 -20.61 -5.31 38.36
N LYS A 171 -21.29 -6.46 38.30
CA LYS A 171 -20.78 -7.72 37.73
C LYS A 171 -21.26 -7.98 36.29
N ARG A 172 -22.06 -7.09 35.69
CA ARG A 172 -22.71 -7.30 34.36
C ARG A 172 -21.87 -6.88 33.16
N TRP A 173 -20.95 -5.94 33.31
CA TRP A 173 -20.13 -5.45 32.20
C TRP A 173 -19.07 -6.47 31.78
N ARG A 174 -18.61 -6.40 30.53
CA ARG A 174 -17.80 -7.44 29.88
C ARG A 174 -16.37 -7.00 29.54
N TYR A 175 -16.22 -5.74 29.13
CA TYR A 175 -14.93 -5.15 28.77
C TYR A 175 -14.79 -3.75 29.37
N PHE A 176 -13.55 -3.42 29.74
CA PHE A 176 -13.11 -2.11 30.18
C PHE A 176 -12.31 -1.41 29.06
N ILE A 177 -12.55 -0.12 28.86
CA ILE A 177 -11.81 0.74 27.93
C ILE A 177 -11.40 2.02 28.68
N ASN A 178 -10.11 2.33 28.80
CA ASN A 178 -9.70 3.64 29.26
C ASN A 178 -9.70 4.66 28.11
N LEU A 179 -10.05 5.90 28.41
CA LEU A 179 -10.11 7.06 27.51
C LEU A 179 -9.46 8.27 28.20
N THR A 180 -9.00 9.22 27.40
CA THR A 180 -8.77 10.59 27.87
C THR A 180 -9.77 11.55 27.22
N GLY A 181 -10.11 12.66 27.88
CA GLY A 181 -10.99 13.72 27.37
C GLY A 181 -10.49 14.48 26.12
N GLN A 182 -9.52 13.93 25.39
CA GLN A 182 -8.98 14.46 24.14
C GLN A 182 -9.10 13.47 22.97
N GLU A 183 -9.92 12.44 23.10
CA GLU A 183 -10.15 11.37 22.13
C GLU A 183 -11.57 11.41 21.58
N PHE A 184 -11.82 10.73 20.46
CA PHE A 184 -13.17 10.61 19.89
C PHE A 184 -13.36 9.21 19.24
N PRO A 185 -14.55 8.58 19.34
CA PRO A 185 -14.80 7.27 18.75
C PRO A 185 -14.78 7.28 17.22
N LEU A 186 -14.26 6.19 16.65
CA LEU A 186 -14.27 5.85 15.23
C LEU A 186 -15.19 4.65 14.94
N LYS A 187 -15.82 4.07 15.98
CA LYS A 187 -16.77 2.96 15.93
C LYS A 187 -17.90 3.21 16.93
N THR A 188 -19.14 2.94 16.54
CA THR A 188 -20.32 3.16 17.41
C THR A 188 -20.31 2.20 18.62
N ASN A 189 -21.12 2.45 19.66
CA ASN A 189 -21.23 1.50 20.78
C ASN A 189 -21.61 0.09 20.31
N LYS A 190 -22.51 -0.04 19.33
CA LYS A 190 -22.93 -1.33 18.78
C LYS A 190 -21.81 -2.00 17.98
N GLU A 191 -21.00 -1.23 17.24
CA GLU A 191 -19.77 -1.74 16.62
C GLU A 191 -18.73 -2.18 17.67
N LEU A 192 -18.53 -1.42 18.75
CA LEU A 192 -17.63 -1.79 19.85
C LEU A 192 -18.07 -3.09 20.53
N VAL A 193 -19.38 -3.26 20.79
CA VAL A 193 -19.95 -4.51 21.29
C VAL A 193 -19.61 -5.68 20.35
N ALA A 194 -19.85 -5.55 19.05
CA ALA A 194 -19.55 -6.60 18.07
C ALA A 194 -18.04 -6.92 17.95
N ILE A 195 -17.16 -5.91 18.08
CA ILE A 195 -15.70 -6.11 18.13
C ILE A 195 -15.29 -6.90 19.38
N LEU A 196 -15.80 -6.52 20.55
CA LEU A 196 -15.37 -7.06 21.83
C LEU A 196 -15.98 -8.44 22.12
N GLN A 197 -17.18 -8.72 21.61
CA GLN A 197 -17.69 -10.10 21.50
C GLN A 197 -16.77 -10.98 20.63
N ALA A 198 -16.24 -10.45 19.52
CA ALA A 198 -15.34 -11.18 18.62
C ALA A 198 -13.96 -11.45 19.23
N TYR A 199 -13.56 -10.70 20.26
CA TYR A 199 -12.32 -10.93 21.03
C TYR A 199 -12.42 -12.11 22.03
N ARG A 200 -13.64 -12.51 22.44
CA ARG A 200 -13.89 -13.72 23.26
C ARG A 200 -13.06 -13.83 24.55
N GLY A 201 -12.80 -12.69 25.21
CA GLY A 201 -12.00 -12.60 26.43
C GLY A 201 -10.55 -12.16 26.23
N ALA A 202 -10.04 -12.11 24.98
CA ALA A 202 -8.71 -11.58 24.68
C ALA A 202 -8.61 -10.07 24.94
N ASN A 203 -7.42 -9.60 25.37
CA ASN A 203 -7.17 -8.18 25.65
C ASN A 203 -6.40 -7.47 24.53
N ASP A 204 -6.88 -6.30 24.10
CA ASP A 204 -6.23 -5.38 23.15
C ASP A 204 -5.24 -4.47 23.89
N ILE A 205 -4.16 -5.10 24.38
CA ILE A 205 -3.03 -4.46 25.08
C ILE A 205 -1.73 -4.78 24.31
N PHE A 206 -1.09 -3.73 23.78
CA PHE A 206 0.17 -3.87 23.06
C PHE A 206 1.34 -3.86 24.04
N GLY A 207 2.27 -4.81 23.88
CA GLY A 207 3.50 -4.84 24.65
C GLY A 207 4.62 -5.49 23.87
N ARG A 208 5.85 -5.10 24.19
CA ARG A 208 7.08 -5.72 23.69
C ARG A 208 8.19 -5.61 24.74
N TYR A 209 9.20 -6.48 24.68
CA TYR A 209 10.38 -6.40 25.53
C TYR A 209 11.38 -5.41 24.94
N VAL A 210 11.91 -4.50 25.76
CA VAL A 210 12.78 -3.42 25.25
C VAL A 210 13.97 -3.20 26.19
N PRO A 211 15.06 -3.97 26.02
CA PRO A 211 16.24 -3.89 26.90
C PRO A 211 16.85 -2.49 27.04
N SER A 212 16.74 -1.63 26.02
CA SER A 212 17.23 -0.23 26.10
C SER A 212 16.49 0.62 27.13
N PHE A 213 15.27 0.25 27.53
CA PHE A 213 14.52 0.93 28.59
C PHE A 213 14.74 0.35 29.99
N ALA A 214 15.58 -0.68 30.16
CA ALA A 214 15.90 -1.28 31.47
C ALA A 214 16.36 -0.25 32.52
N HIS A 215 16.95 0.87 32.10
CA HIS A 215 17.32 1.98 32.98
C HIS A 215 16.14 2.57 33.78
N ARG A 216 14.90 2.48 33.27
CA ARG A 216 13.68 3.00 33.91
C ARG A 216 13.25 2.20 35.14
N TRP A 217 13.65 0.93 35.22
CA TRP A 217 13.27 0.02 36.32
C TRP A 217 14.47 -0.63 37.02
N LYS A 218 15.71 -0.45 36.54
CA LYS A 218 16.94 -0.95 37.21
C LYS A 218 17.05 -0.55 38.69
N ARG A 219 16.47 0.60 39.09
CA ARG A 219 16.44 1.07 40.49
C ARG A 219 15.45 0.33 41.39
N ALA A 220 14.47 -0.39 40.83
CA ALA A 220 13.46 -1.13 41.58
C ALA A 220 13.91 -2.55 42.00
N GLY A 221 15.09 -3.00 41.54
CA GLY A 221 15.54 -4.39 41.69
C GLY A 221 14.89 -5.33 40.66
N PRO A 222 15.06 -6.65 40.82
CA PRO A 222 14.38 -7.62 39.96
C PRO A 222 12.86 -7.55 40.15
N PRO A 223 12.04 -7.72 39.09
CA PRO A 223 10.59 -7.82 39.21
C PRO A 223 10.20 -9.12 39.95
N PRO A 224 9.04 -9.14 40.64
CA PRO A 224 8.57 -10.31 41.36
C PRO A 224 8.19 -11.45 40.40
N HIS A 225 8.08 -12.67 40.91
CA HIS A 225 7.60 -13.87 40.18
C HIS A 225 8.36 -14.17 38.88
N ASN A 226 9.62 -13.72 38.77
CA ASN A 226 10.45 -13.81 37.57
C ASN A 226 9.78 -13.24 36.29
N MET A 227 8.89 -12.25 36.45
CA MET A 227 8.19 -11.62 35.32
C MET A 227 9.16 -10.89 34.39
N THR A 228 8.93 -10.95 33.07
CA THR A 228 9.68 -10.11 32.13
C THR A 228 8.91 -8.82 31.84
N VAL A 229 9.53 -7.66 32.13
CA VAL A 229 8.92 -6.33 32.01
C VAL A 229 8.71 -5.95 30.54
N ALA A 230 7.47 -5.68 30.15
CA ALA A 230 7.09 -5.28 28.80
C ALA A 230 6.64 -3.82 28.75
N LYS A 231 7.01 -3.10 27.68
CA LYS A 231 6.63 -1.70 27.44
C LYS A 231 5.59 -1.58 26.33
N GLY A 232 4.56 -0.78 26.57
CA GLY A 232 3.42 -0.54 25.67
C GLY A 232 2.99 0.94 25.66
N PRO A 233 1.88 1.26 24.99
CA PRO A 233 1.11 2.49 25.20
C PRO A 233 0.12 2.31 26.35
N VAL A 234 -0.28 3.40 27.01
CA VAL A 234 -1.21 3.37 28.16
C VAL A 234 -2.68 3.05 27.81
N HIS A 235 -2.99 2.79 26.54
CA HIS A 235 -4.37 2.69 26.02
C HIS A 235 -4.73 1.24 25.72
N MET A 236 -5.91 0.79 26.17
CA MET A 236 -6.33 -0.60 26.06
C MET A 236 -7.84 -0.81 25.96
N ALA A 237 -8.22 -2.00 25.50
CA ALA A 237 -9.52 -2.60 25.77
C ALA A 237 -9.28 -4.00 26.38
N ALA A 238 -9.79 -4.26 27.60
CA ALA A 238 -9.46 -5.46 28.38
C ALA A 238 -10.71 -6.13 28.95
N SER A 239 -10.69 -7.45 29.09
CA SER A 239 -11.78 -8.25 29.68
C SER A 239 -12.01 -7.89 31.15
N ARG A 240 -13.24 -8.08 31.66
CA ARG A 240 -13.54 -7.87 33.10
C ARG A 240 -12.68 -8.78 33.98
N GLU A 241 -12.40 -9.98 33.51
CA GLU A 241 -11.58 -10.99 34.17
C GLU A 241 -10.11 -10.55 34.27
N PHE A 242 -9.56 -9.89 33.23
CA PHE A 242 -8.23 -9.28 33.30
C PHE A 242 -8.19 -8.11 34.30
N VAL A 243 -9.22 -7.26 34.30
CA VAL A 243 -9.31 -6.13 35.24
C VAL A 243 -9.36 -6.62 36.69
N ASP A 244 -10.20 -7.61 36.98
CA ASP A 244 -10.28 -8.24 38.30
C ASP A 244 -8.93 -8.86 38.72
N PHE A 245 -8.28 -9.61 37.83
CA PHE A 245 -6.92 -10.13 38.07
C PHE A 245 -5.92 -9.00 38.36
N SER A 246 -5.97 -7.89 37.60
CA SER A 246 -5.00 -6.79 37.72
C SER A 246 -5.06 -6.03 39.06
N LEU A 247 -6.14 -6.19 39.82
CA LEU A 247 -6.34 -5.59 41.14
C LEU A 247 -6.26 -6.66 42.26
N HIS A 248 -6.88 -7.82 42.05
CA HIS A 248 -7.06 -8.83 43.09
C HIS A 248 -6.03 -9.96 43.09
N SER A 249 -5.29 -10.21 42.02
CA SER A 249 -4.27 -11.26 41.97
C SER A 249 -3.02 -10.89 42.79
N THR A 250 -2.45 -11.86 43.53
CA THR A 250 -1.17 -11.67 44.26
C THR A 250 -0.06 -11.25 43.31
N TYR A 251 0.07 -11.94 42.18
CA TYR A 251 0.99 -11.59 41.09
C TYR A 251 0.88 -10.12 40.67
N ALA A 252 -0.35 -9.59 40.57
CA ALA A 252 -0.60 -8.21 40.16
C ALA A 252 -0.29 -7.21 41.28
N ARG A 253 -0.65 -7.49 42.54
CA ARG A 253 -0.32 -6.64 43.70
C ARG A 253 1.19 -6.53 43.93
N ASP A 254 1.91 -7.63 43.80
CA ASP A 254 3.36 -7.66 43.95
C ASP A 254 4.04 -6.85 42.83
N LEU A 255 3.60 -7.05 41.58
CA LEU A 255 4.07 -6.24 40.46
C LEU A 255 3.74 -4.76 40.66
N LEU A 256 2.56 -4.42 41.19
CA LEU A 256 2.14 -3.04 41.44
C LEU A 256 3.05 -2.37 42.48
N THR A 257 3.34 -3.08 43.58
CA THR A 257 4.24 -2.64 44.65
C THR A 257 5.69 -2.47 44.16
N TRP A 258 6.11 -3.28 43.19
CA TRP A 258 7.40 -3.13 42.52
C TRP A 258 7.39 -1.94 41.53
N ILE A 259 6.34 -1.79 40.72
CA ILE A 259 6.31 -0.83 39.61
C ILE A 259 6.18 0.64 40.07
N GLN A 260 5.65 0.87 41.27
CA GLN A 260 5.71 2.18 41.96
C GLN A 260 7.14 2.74 42.07
N LYS A 261 8.16 1.87 42.06
CA LYS A 261 9.59 2.24 42.17
C LYS A 261 10.25 2.49 40.80
N THR A 262 9.46 2.55 39.72
CA THR A 262 9.94 2.65 38.33
C THR A 262 9.47 3.94 37.64
N SER A 263 10.16 4.36 36.58
CA SER A 263 9.73 5.48 35.74
C SER A 263 8.80 5.00 34.61
N PHE A 264 7.69 5.71 34.40
CA PHE A 264 6.63 5.37 33.44
C PHE A 264 5.96 3.99 33.70
N PRO A 265 5.37 3.79 34.90
CA PRO A 265 4.66 2.54 35.25
C PRO A 265 3.36 2.37 34.45
N ASP A 266 2.74 3.47 34.04
CA ASP A 266 1.60 3.56 33.11
C ASP A 266 1.86 2.84 31.77
N GLU A 267 3.05 3.01 31.20
CA GLU A 267 3.45 2.32 29.96
C GLU A 267 3.74 0.82 30.17
N SER A 268 3.78 0.34 31.42
CA SER A 268 4.50 -0.88 31.81
C SER A 268 3.68 -1.89 32.62
N PHE A 269 2.69 -1.47 33.41
CA PHE A 269 1.95 -2.35 34.35
C PHE A 269 1.04 -3.37 33.65
N PHE A 270 -0.08 -2.91 33.09
CA PHE A 270 -1.02 -3.76 32.34
C PHE A 270 -0.31 -4.46 31.17
N THR A 271 0.66 -3.77 30.55
CA THR A 271 1.52 -4.33 29.52
C THR A 271 2.29 -5.56 29.99
N THR A 272 2.94 -5.49 31.15
CA THR A 272 3.70 -6.62 31.70
C THR A 272 2.76 -7.76 32.03
N LEU A 273 1.66 -7.51 32.75
CA LEU A 273 0.66 -8.54 33.08
C LEU A 273 0.12 -9.26 31.85
N ASN A 274 -0.29 -8.54 30.80
CA ASN A 274 -0.85 -9.13 29.57
C ASN A 274 0.16 -9.95 28.74
N ASN A 275 1.43 -10.03 29.16
CA ASN A 275 2.45 -10.90 28.58
C ASN A 275 2.87 -12.06 29.51
N GLN A 276 2.40 -12.12 30.76
CA GLN A 276 2.70 -13.23 31.67
C GLN A 276 1.65 -14.34 31.60
N HIS A 277 1.35 -14.85 30.40
CA HIS A 277 0.33 -15.89 30.22
C HIS A 277 0.60 -17.17 31.06
N GLN A 278 1.87 -17.45 31.35
CA GLN A 278 2.31 -18.55 32.23
C GLN A 278 1.86 -18.41 33.69
N LEU A 279 1.40 -17.23 34.12
CA LEU A 279 0.85 -16.96 35.45
C LEU A 279 -0.69 -16.99 35.49
N GLY A 280 -1.33 -17.55 34.46
CA GLY A 280 -2.80 -17.71 34.39
C GLY A 280 -3.58 -16.42 34.16
N VAL A 281 -2.91 -15.36 33.67
CA VAL A 281 -3.52 -14.03 33.45
C VAL A 281 -4.66 -14.11 32.42
N PRO A 282 -5.91 -13.73 32.76
CA PRO A 282 -7.05 -13.84 31.86
C PRO A 282 -6.89 -13.01 30.58
N GLY A 283 -7.19 -13.61 29.42
CA GLY A 283 -7.13 -12.93 28.12
C GLY A 283 -5.72 -12.59 27.63
N ALA A 284 -4.67 -13.05 28.31
CA ALA A 284 -3.28 -12.69 28.04
C ALA A 284 -2.76 -13.17 26.69
N TYR A 285 -1.77 -12.45 26.18
CA TYR A 285 -1.09 -12.78 24.93
C TYR A 285 -0.09 -13.92 25.16
N THR A 286 -0.32 -15.06 24.48
CA THR A 286 0.55 -16.25 24.57
C THR A 286 1.67 -16.28 23.53
N GLY A 287 1.67 -15.35 22.55
CA GLY A 287 2.70 -15.27 21.51
C GLY A 287 4.01 -14.62 21.98
N GLU A 288 5.02 -14.62 21.13
CA GLU A 288 6.29 -13.93 21.39
C GLU A 288 6.08 -12.40 21.42
N PRO A 289 6.35 -11.68 22.53
CA PRO A 289 5.94 -10.29 22.67
C PRO A 289 6.56 -9.30 21.67
N ASP A 290 7.74 -9.63 21.12
CA ASP A 290 8.41 -8.83 20.09
C ASP A 290 7.95 -9.17 18.66
N CYS A 291 6.97 -10.07 18.49
CA CYS A 291 6.60 -10.59 17.18
C CYS A 291 6.00 -9.49 16.26
N PRO A 292 6.54 -9.25 15.05
CA PRO A 292 6.09 -8.17 14.15
C PRO A 292 4.63 -8.28 13.65
N GLN A 293 3.94 -9.38 13.96
CA GLN A 293 2.56 -9.66 13.58
C GLN A 293 1.55 -9.17 14.66
N ARG A 294 2.02 -8.86 15.88
CA ARG A 294 1.20 -8.37 16.98
C ARG A 294 0.66 -6.98 16.66
N GLN A 295 -0.66 -6.88 16.45
CA GLN A 295 -1.35 -5.62 16.18
C GLN A 295 -2.49 -5.39 17.18
N THR A 296 -2.72 -4.12 17.50
CA THR A 296 -3.72 -3.62 18.44
C THR A 296 -4.49 -2.48 17.79
N VAL A 297 -5.82 -2.48 17.88
CA VAL A 297 -6.68 -1.54 17.16
C VAL A 297 -7.48 -0.61 18.09
N ASN A 298 -7.16 -0.62 19.39
CA ASN A 298 -7.79 0.26 20.37
C ASN A 298 -7.61 1.78 20.07
N ARG A 299 -6.54 2.22 19.36
CA ARG A 299 -6.28 3.65 19.05
C ARG A 299 -5.57 3.95 17.73
N TYR A 300 -6.20 4.79 16.89
CA TYR A 300 -5.53 5.50 15.80
C TYR A 300 -4.69 6.65 16.38
N LYS A 301 -3.39 6.67 16.04
CA LYS A 301 -2.40 7.67 16.47
C LYS A 301 -1.46 7.97 15.31
N VAL A 302 -0.95 9.19 15.23
CA VAL A 302 0.17 9.57 14.35
C VAL A 302 1.26 10.18 15.22
N TRP A 303 2.49 9.64 15.11
CA TRP A 303 3.66 10.09 15.86
C TRP A 303 4.61 10.87 14.94
N PHE A 304 5.26 11.88 15.50
CA PHE A 304 6.30 12.65 14.83
C PHE A 304 7.55 11.79 14.69
N ASP A 305 8.10 11.77 13.49
CA ASP A 305 9.35 11.09 13.21
C ASP A 305 10.19 11.95 12.25
N PHE A 306 11.49 12.04 12.53
CA PHE A 306 12.47 12.82 11.77
C PHE A 306 12.69 12.29 10.34
N TRP A 307 12.12 11.12 10.05
CA TRP A 307 12.35 10.32 8.86
C TRP A 307 11.05 10.00 8.09
N SER A 308 9.93 10.58 8.52
CA SER A 308 8.59 10.26 8.05
C SER A 308 8.01 11.26 7.08
N ASP A 309 7.41 10.73 6.01
CA ASP A 309 6.62 11.48 5.03
C ASP A 309 5.12 11.60 5.44
N GLN A 310 4.73 11.22 6.66
CA GLN A 310 3.38 11.48 7.19
C GLN A 310 3.22 12.93 7.65
N GLU A 311 2.43 13.69 6.90
CA GLU A 311 1.95 15.02 7.29
C GLU A 311 0.91 14.92 8.43
N CYS A 312 0.82 16.00 9.23
CA CYS A 312 -0.17 16.19 10.29
C CYS A 312 -0.84 17.53 10.00
N ASN A 313 -2.12 17.52 9.62
CA ASN A 313 -2.84 18.71 9.15
C ASN A 313 -3.32 19.60 10.31
N GLY A 314 -3.33 19.07 11.53
CA GLY A 314 -3.45 19.84 12.76
C GLY A 314 -2.10 20.34 13.29
N LYS A 315 -1.67 19.87 14.47
CA LYS A 315 -0.49 20.40 15.19
C LYS A 315 0.29 19.32 15.93
N TRP A 316 1.61 19.31 15.77
CA TRP A 316 2.48 18.44 16.57
C TRP A 316 2.57 18.92 18.03
N VAL A 317 2.28 18.03 18.98
CA VAL A 317 2.38 18.27 20.43
C VAL A 317 3.07 17.08 21.09
N ARG A 318 4.23 17.29 21.73
CA ARG A 318 5.06 16.22 22.36
C ARG A 318 5.27 15.00 21.45
N GLN A 319 5.59 15.23 20.18
CA GLN A 319 5.77 14.20 19.14
C GLN A 319 4.53 13.35 18.81
N ILE A 320 3.31 13.83 19.13
CA ILE A 320 2.04 13.23 18.68
C ILE A 320 1.28 14.26 17.85
N CYS A 321 0.61 13.83 16.77
CA CYS A 321 -0.29 14.69 16.00
C CYS A 321 -1.57 14.97 16.80
N ASN A 322 -1.86 16.24 17.00
CA ASN A 322 -3.14 16.75 17.45
C ASN A 322 -3.94 17.07 16.19
N PHE A 323 -4.94 16.24 15.86
CA PHE A 323 -5.54 16.17 14.53
C PHE A 323 -6.33 17.44 14.15
N GLY A 324 -6.26 17.80 12.88
CA GLY A 324 -7.05 18.83 12.22
C GLY A 324 -8.01 18.26 11.17
N LEU A 325 -8.74 19.14 10.49
CA LEU A 325 -9.79 18.79 9.52
C LEU A 325 -9.28 17.89 8.39
N GLY A 326 -8.07 18.16 7.89
CA GLY A 326 -7.43 17.36 6.83
C GLY A 326 -7.11 15.92 7.25
N ASP A 327 -6.95 15.63 8.55
CA ASP A 327 -6.57 14.29 9.03
C ASP A 327 -7.76 13.31 9.08
N ILE A 328 -9.01 13.81 9.07
CA ILE A 328 -10.22 13.00 9.29
C ILE A 328 -10.39 11.90 8.24
N HIS A 329 -10.16 12.24 6.97
CA HIS A 329 -10.41 11.34 5.84
C HIS A 329 -9.52 10.07 5.85
N HIS A 330 -8.46 10.05 6.66
CA HIS A 330 -7.62 8.87 6.87
C HIS A 330 -8.07 7.98 8.04
N MET A 331 -8.85 8.50 8.99
CA MET A 331 -9.22 7.78 10.22
C MET A 331 -10.65 7.22 10.21
N VAL A 332 -11.59 7.82 9.48
CA VAL A 332 -13.00 7.35 9.39
C VAL A 332 -13.12 5.95 8.78
N ASP A 333 -12.37 5.67 7.71
CA ASP A 333 -12.31 4.36 7.06
C ASP A 333 -11.39 3.35 7.79
N SER A 334 -10.80 3.74 8.93
CA SER A 334 -9.78 2.93 9.60
C SER A 334 -10.36 1.84 10.50
N VAL A 335 -9.60 0.76 10.70
CA VAL A 335 -9.97 -0.37 11.57
C VAL A 335 -9.98 -0.05 13.06
N PHE A 336 -9.56 1.15 13.47
CA PHE A 336 -9.39 1.52 14.87
C PHE A 336 -10.72 1.88 15.56
N MET A 337 -10.74 1.72 16.88
CA MET A 337 -11.91 2.00 17.74
C MET A 337 -12.08 3.50 18.05
N PHE A 338 -10.98 4.22 18.32
CA PHE A 338 -10.98 5.65 18.66
C PHE A 338 -9.75 6.35 18.08
N ALA A 339 -9.82 7.67 17.90
CA ALA A 339 -8.72 8.54 17.46
C ALA A 339 -8.08 9.30 18.64
N ASN A 340 -6.75 9.38 18.63
CA ASN A 340 -5.92 10.11 19.59
C ASN A 340 -4.93 11.01 18.81
N LYS A 341 -5.05 12.34 18.88
CA LYS A 341 -5.91 13.15 19.76
C LYS A 341 -6.39 14.44 19.08
N PHE A 342 -7.41 15.07 19.66
CA PHE A 342 -7.94 16.37 19.24
C PHE A 342 -7.80 17.42 20.35
N SER A 343 -7.98 18.69 19.99
CA SER A 343 -8.05 19.81 20.92
C SER A 343 -9.03 20.83 20.37
N TYR A 344 -10.06 21.18 21.14
CA TYR A 344 -11.09 22.14 20.72
C TYR A 344 -10.47 23.49 20.30
N ASP A 345 -9.49 23.99 21.06
CA ASP A 345 -8.76 25.24 20.77
C ASP A 345 -7.88 25.23 19.50
N LEU A 346 -7.79 24.12 18.75
CA LEU A 346 -6.99 24.02 17.54
C LEU A 346 -7.82 24.23 16.27
N GLN A 347 -8.79 23.33 16.05
CA GLN A 347 -9.72 23.34 14.91
C GLN A 347 -11.01 22.61 15.37
N PRO A 348 -11.99 23.31 15.97
CA PRO A 348 -13.21 22.66 16.47
C PRO A 348 -14.01 21.97 15.36
N GLN A 349 -13.95 22.51 14.13
CA GLN A 349 -14.55 21.93 12.92
C GLN A 349 -14.12 20.49 12.66
N ALA A 350 -12.93 20.09 13.14
CA ALA A 350 -12.44 18.73 12.99
C ALA A 350 -13.21 17.74 13.88
N LEU A 351 -13.63 18.16 15.07
CA LEU A 351 -14.56 17.40 15.91
C LEU A 351 -15.99 17.50 15.37
N ASP A 352 -16.40 18.66 14.84
CA ASP A 352 -17.76 18.87 14.31
C ASP A 352 -18.07 17.94 13.14
N CYS A 353 -17.18 17.87 12.14
CA CYS A 353 -17.36 16.93 11.03
C CYS A 353 -17.27 15.46 11.49
N LEU A 354 -16.36 15.12 12.42
CA LEU A 354 -16.24 13.74 12.91
C LEU A 354 -17.47 13.30 13.73
N GLU A 355 -18.08 14.22 14.48
CA GLU A 355 -19.29 13.97 15.26
C GLU A 355 -20.54 13.88 14.37
N GLN A 356 -20.68 14.76 13.37
CA GLN A 356 -21.71 14.61 12.32
C GLN A 356 -21.59 13.26 11.60
N TRP A 357 -20.38 12.88 11.21
CA TRP A 357 -20.10 11.58 10.59
C TRP A 357 -20.53 10.42 11.51
N TYR A 358 -20.16 10.48 12.80
CA TYR A 358 -20.45 9.45 13.79
C TYR A 358 -21.96 9.29 14.06
N PHE A 359 -22.70 10.37 14.28
CA PHE A 359 -24.15 10.26 14.49
C PHE A 359 -24.91 9.86 13.22
N SER A 360 -24.45 10.29 12.03
CA SER A 360 -24.99 9.77 10.78
C SER A 360 -24.76 8.26 10.60
N ARG A 361 -23.69 7.70 11.21
CA ARG A 361 -23.39 6.26 11.22
C ARG A 361 -24.39 5.51 12.08
N ILE A 362 -24.66 5.99 13.30
CA ILE A 362 -25.68 5.44 14.20
C ILE A 362 -27.07 5.44 13.54
N GLN A 363 -27.49 6.56 12.93
CA GLN A 363 -28.77 6.64 12.21
C GLN A 363 -28.89 5.62 11.08
N ARG A 364 -27.78 5.32 10.37
CA ARG A 364 -27.75 4.25 9.34
C ARG A 364 -27.79 2.85 9.96
N GLU A 365 -27.14 2.62 11.09
CA GLU A 365 -27.18 1.35 11.82
C GLU A 365 -28.59 1.02 12.35
N GLU A 366 -29.29 2.04 12.84
CA GLU A 366 -30.69 1.96 13.28
C GLU A 366 -31.63 1.72 12.09
N ALA A 367 -31.57 2.55 11.05
CA ALA A 367 -32.46 2.48 9.89
C ALA A 367 -32.27 1.22 9.02
N THR A 368 -31.08 0.58 9.05
CA THR A 368 -30.80 -0.65 8.28
C THR A 368 -30.75 -1.92 9.14
N GLY A 369 -30.75 -1.79 10.47
CA GLY A 369 -30.48 -2.88 11.41
C GLY A 369 -29.08 -3.51 11.28
N SER A 370 -28.18 -2.93 10.48
CA SER A 370 -26.91 -3.54 10.06
C SER A 370 -25.69 -2.72 10.50
N LEU A 371 -24.58 -3.40 10.78
CA LEU A 371 -23.30 -2.76 11.10
C LEU A 371 -22.42 -2.65 9.85
N ASP A 372 -21.82 -1.48 9.62
CA ASP A 372 -20.79 -1.25 8.59
C ASP A 372 -19.40 -1.76 9.06
N LEU A 373 -19.39 -2.98 9.59
CA LEU A 373 -18.28 -3.55 10.36
C LEU A 373 -17.91 -4.96 9.88
N THR A 374 -16.65 -5.15 9.49
CA THR A 374 -16.12 -6.50 9.18
C THR A 374 -15.65 -7.19 10.45
N VAL A 375 -16.58 -7.72 11.25
CA VAL A 375 -16.31 -8.46 12.50
C VAL A 375 -15.24 -9.56 12.33
N GLY A 376 -15.22 -10.20 11.15
CA GLY A 376 -14.24 -11.22 10.77
C GLY A 376 -12.77 -10.74 10.66
N PHE A 377 -12.51 -9.44 10.65
CA PHE A 377 -11.16 -8.87 10.81
C PHE A 377 -10.71 -8.95 12.27
N TYR A 378 -11.57 -8.49 13.19
CA TYR A 378 -11.28 -8.39 14.62
C TYR A 378 -11.06 -9.76 15.27
N SER A 379 -11.90 -10.76 14.95
CA SER A 379 -11.67 -12.15 15.37
C SER A 379 -10.45 -12.83 14.75
N ASN A 380 -9.81 -12.20 13.75
CA ASN A 380 -8.60 -12.67 13.10
C ASN A 380 -7.31 -11.95 13.53
N LEU A 381 -7.40 -10.97 14.43
CA LEU A 381 -6.22 -10.32 15.01
C LEU A 381 -5.35 -11.34 15.76
N ASP A 382 -4.03 -11.15 15.68
CA ASP A 382 -3.06 -12.02 16.35
C ASP A 382 -3.30 -12.06 17.87
N ILE A 383 -3.58 -10.91 18.50
CA ILE A 383 -3.93 -10.83 19.93
C ILE A 383 -5.10 -11.75 20.33
N VAL A 384 -6.11 -11.92 19.47
CA VAL A 384 -7.26 -12.81 19.71
C VAL A 384 -6.87 -14.27 19.45
N LYS A 385 -6.13 -14.54 18.38
CA LYS A 385 -5.69 -15.88 18.01
C LYS A 385 -4.78 -16.52 19.05
N GLN A 386 -3.81 -15.78 19.57
CA GLN A 386 -2.88 -16.30 20.58
C GLN A 386 -3.59 -16.49 21.93
N ALA A 387 -4.39 -15.51 22.39
CA ALA A 387 -5.13 -15.63 23.66
C ALA A 387 -6.15 -16.81 23.68
N LEU A 388 -6.65 -17.24 22.52
CA LEU A 388 -7.54 -18.41 22.40
C LEU A 388 -6.81 -19.76 22.21
N ARG A 389 -5.48 -19.77 22.10
CA ARG A 389 -4.67 -21.00 22.00
C ARG A 389 -4.26 -21.48 23.39
N LYS A 390 -4.65 -22.72 23.73
CA LYS A 390 -4.30 -23.36 25.02
C LYS A 390 -2.82 -23.76 25.15
N ASN A 391 -2.10 -23.89 24.03
CA ASN A 391 -0.69 -24.31 24.01
C ASN A 391 0.18 -23.23 23.35
N PHE A 392 1.35 -22.98 23.94
CA PHE A 392 2.37 -22.08 23.39
C PHE A 392 2.99 -22.68 22.10
N ILE A 393 2.94 -21.94 20.99
CA ILE A 393 3.60 -22.30 19.72
C ILE A 393 4.37 -21.08 19.22
N ASN A 394 5.70 -21.17 19.13
CA ASN A 394 6.51 -20.09 18.57
C ASN A 394 6.44 -20.08 17.03
N GLU A 395 5.40 -19.46 16.50
CA GLU A 395 5.24 -19.19 15.05
C GLU A 395 6.11 -18.02 14.55
N CYS A 396 6.72 -17.23 15.43
CA CYS A 396 7.51 -16.07 15.01
C CYS A 396 8.91 -16.47 14.50
N SER A 397 9.46 -17.59 14.98
CA SER A 397 10.80 -18.08 14.62
C SER A 397 10.84 -19.00 13.38
N ILE A 398 10.35 -18.56 12.22
CA ILE A 398 10.60 -19.27 10.93
C ILE A 398 12.05 -19.03 10.47
N LYS A 399 13.01 -19.65 11.16
CA LYS A 399 14.37 -19.85 10.67
C LYS A 399 14.33 -20.92 9.57
N LEU A 400 14.87 -20.60 8.39
CA LEU A 400 15.06 -21.56 7.32
C LEU A 400 16.31 -22.41 7.58
N SER A 401 16.14 -23.54 8.26
CA SER A 401 17.12 -24.63 8.36
C SER A 401 16.55 -25.89 7.72
N ALA A 402 17.17 -26.37 6.64
CA ALA A 402 16.65 -27.45 5.80
C ALA A 402 16.96 -28.85 6.37
N SER A 403 16.49 -29.15 7.58
CA SER A 403 16.81 -30.39 8.32
C SER A 403 15.66 -31.06 9.07
N SER A 404 14.48 -30.42 9.19
CA SER A 404 13.33 -30.95 9.96
C SER A 404 12.25 -31.66 9.12
N LEU A 405 12.48 -31.88 7.82
CA LEU A 405 11.50 -32.45 6.88
C LEU A 405 11.25 -33.97 7.05
N ALA A 406 11.86 -34.63 8.05
CA ALA A 406 11.79 -36.07 8.28
C ALA A 406 10.98 -36.50 9.53
N ALA A 407 10.56 -35.57 10.40
CA ALA A 407 9.96 -35.88 11.71
C ALA A 407 8.44 -35.64 11.80
N GLY A 408 7.78 -35.24 10.72
CA GLY A 408 6.36 -34.88 10.70
C GLY A 408 5.37 -36.03 10.48
N ALA A 409 5.84 -37.28 10.34
CA ALA A 409 5.04 -38.41 9.88
C ALA A 409 4.38 -39.25 11.00
N THR A 410 4.60 -38.90 12.27
CA THR A 410 4.45 -39.85 13.40
C THR A 410 3.63 -39.34 14.60
N PHE A 411 2.86 -38.26 14.44
CA PHE A 411 2.11 -37.65 15.57
C PHE A 411 0.64 -37.29 15.27
N VAL A 412 -0.07 -38.17 14.57
CA VAL A 412 -1.54 -38.15 14.45
C VAL A 412 -2.09 -39.57 14.64
N SER A 413 -1.98 -40.11 15.86
CA SER A 413 -2.43 -41.48 16.17
C SER A 413 -2.95 -41.71 17.61
N LYS A 414 -2.96 -40.68 18.48
CA LYS A 414 -3.51 -40.79 19.85
C LYS A 414 -4.24 -39.52 20.28
N PHE A 415 -5.55 -39.44 20.01
CA PHE A 415 -6.56 -38.90 20.94
C PHE A 415 -8.03 -39.12 20.51
N THR A 416 -8.38 -40.35 20.07
CA THR A 416 -9.79 -40.75 19.83
C THR A 416 -10.02 -42.21 20.22
N GLU A 417 -10.04 -42.53 21.51
CA GLU A 417 -10.51 -43.85 21.97
C GLU A 417 -11.04 -43.82 23.42
N THR A 418 -12.28 -43.34 23.59
CA THR A 418 -13.12 -43.68 24.74
C THR A 418 -14.60 -43.57 24.34
N TYR A 419 -15.08 -44.57 23.61
CA TYR A 419 -16.44 -45.14 23.73
C TYR A 419 -16.55 -46.34 22.79
N SER A 420 -16.20 -47.51 23.31
CA SER A 420 -16.18 -48.78 22.57
C SER A 420 -17.46 -49.56 22.78
N ALA A 421 -18.11 -50.01 21.70
CA ALA A 421 -19.12 -51.06 21.73
C ALA A 421 -19.20 -51.80 20.38
N THR A 422 -18.43 -52.88 20.27
CA THR A 422 -18.73 -54.13 19.54
C THR A 422 -19.65 -54.09 18.31
N ALA A 423 -19.09 -54.34 17.13
CA ALA A 423 -19.48 -55.49 16.29
C ALA A 423 -18.39 -55.81 15.24
N SER A 424 -18.22 -57.10 14.93
CA SER A 424 -17.12 -57.66 14.15
C SER A 424 -17.27 -57.60 12.63
N VAL A 425 -16.20 -57.19 11.94
CA VAL A 425 -15.56 -57.88 10.80
C VAL A 425 -16.46 -58.65 9.82
N THR A 426 -16.47 -58.18 8.56
CA THR A 426 -15.98 -58.98 7.42
C THR A 426 -15.55 -58.07 6.28
N SER A 427 -14.59 -58.51 5.47
CA SER A 427 -13.98 -57.69 4.42
C SER A 427 -14.39 -58.17 3.03
N ASN A 428 -14.74 -57.24 2.14
CA ASN A 428 -14.46 -57.42 0.72
C ASN A 428 -14.34 -56.10 -0.04
N LYS A 429 -13.72 -56.14 -1.22
CA LYS A 429 -13.28 -54.95 -1.97
C LYS A 429 -14.45 -54.28 -2.70
N GLY A 430 -14.69 -52.99 -2.43
CA GLY A 430 -15.72 -52.19 -3.10
C GLY A 430 -15.37 -50.70 -3.17
N SER A 431 -15.63 -50.08 -4.32
CA SER A 431 -15.37 -48.66 -4.61
C SER A 431 -16.17 -47.72 -3.69
N TRP A 432 -15.50 -46.80 -2.99
CA TRP A 432 -16.15 -45.69 -2.28
C TRP A 432 -16.08 -44.39 -3.07
N SER A 433 -17.23 -43.95 -3.59
CA SER A 433 -17.42 -42.62 -4.17
C SER A 433 -17.68 -41.58 -3.08
N THR A 434 -17.31 -40.33 -3.34
CA THR A 434 -17.56 -39.21 -2.41
C THR A 434 -19.02 -38.78 -2.45
N SER A 435 -19.82 -39.16 -1.46
CA SER A 435 -21.20 -38.71 -1.28
C SER A 435 -21.27 -37.35 -0.57
N ALA A 436 -22.17 -36.48 -1.05
CA ALA A 436 -22.59 -35.26 -0.36
C ALA A 436 -23.92 -35.52 0.39
N PRO A 437 -24.35 -34.65 1.33
CA PRO A 437 -25.50 -34.92 2.19
C PRO A 437 -26.82 -35.17 1.43
N ALA A 438 -27.46 -36.31 1.69
CA ALA A 438 -28.56 -36.87 0.91
C ALA A 438 -29.92 -36.14 0.97
N TYR A 439 -30.01 -35.01 1.70
CA TYR A 439 -31.27 -34.27 1.87
C TYR A 439 -31.72 -33.55 0.59
N TYR A 440 -30.78 -33.04 -0.21
CA TYR A 440 -31.09 -32.31 -1.44
C TYR A 440 -31.39 -33.22 -2.66
N THR A 441 -30.94 -34.47 -2.64
CA THR A 441 -31.06 -35.38 -3.80
C THR A 441 -32.51 -35.78 -4.05
N LYS A 442 -33.23 -36.21 -3.01
CA LYS A 442 -34.61 -36.73 -3.14
C LYS A 442 -35.63 -35.71 -3.65
N GLN A 443 -35.46 -34.41 -3.35
CA GLN A 443 -36.32 -33.37 -3.93
C GLN A 443 -36.03 -33.13 -5.42
N LEU A 444 -34.76 -33.20 -5.84
CA LEU A 444 -34.40 -33.13 -7.26
C LEU A 444 -34.91 -34.34 -8.04
N GLU A 445 -34.76 -35.54 -7.48
CA GLU A 445 -35.22 -36.80 -8.07
C GLU A 445 -36.75 -36.79 -8.29
N LYS A 446 -37.52 -36.36 -7.28
CA LYS A 446 -38.98 -36.25 -7.40
C LYS A 446 -39.42 -35.25 -8.48
N LEU A 447 -38.78 -34.08 -8.55
CA LEU A 447 -39.04 -33.07 -9.59
C LEU A 447 -38.75 -33.56 -11.02
N ILE A 448 -37.76 -34.45 -11.20
CA ILE A 448 -37.39 -35.03 -12.50
C ILE A 448 -38.41 -36.10 -12.94
N VAL A 449 -38.93 -36.90 -12.00
CA VAL A 449 -39.90 -37.97 -12.29
C VAL A 449 -41.29 -37.40 -12.63
N GLU A 450 -41.76 -36.39 -11.90
CA GLU A 450 -43.15 -35.90 -12.01
C GLU A 450 -43.42 -35.00 -13.23
N ASN A 451 -42.39 -34.48 -13.92
CA ASN A 451 -42.55 -33.47 -14.99
C ASN A 451 -42.11 -33.92 -16.39
N GLY A 452 -41.62 -35.16 -16.57
CA GLY A 452 -41.21 -35.69 -17.88
C GLY A 452 -40.04 -34.95 -18.56
N GLY A 453 -39.36 -34.04 -17.86
CA GLY A 453 -38.30 -33.19 -18.42
C GLY A 453 -37.59 -32.37 -17.36
N PHE A 454 -36.43 -31.81 -17.72
CA PHE A 454 -35.66 -30.95 -16.82
C PHE A 454 -36.43 -29.65 -16.50
N PRO A 455 -36.36 -29.13 -15.26
CA PRO A 455 -37.00 -27.87 -14.90
C PRO A 455 -36.49 -26.70 -15.77
N PRO A 456 -37.26 -25.60 -15.95
CA PRO A 456 -36.95 -24.51 -16.88
C PRO A 456 -35.56 -23.87 -16.67
N LEU A 457 -34.56 -24.40 -17.39
CA LEU A 457 -33.13 -24.12 -17.19
C LEU A 457 -32.76 -22.63 -17.30
N HIS A 458 -33.56 -21.82 -18.00
CA HIS A 458 -33.44 -20.37 -18.08
C HIS A 458 -33.68 -19.66 -16.74
N ARG A 459 -34.58 -20.17 -15.88
CA ARG A 459 -34.78 -19.62 -14.53
C ARG A 459 -33.69 -20.20 -13.61
N PRO A 460 -32.85 -19.37 -12.96
CA PRO A 460 -31.96 -19.87 -11.93
C PRO A 460 -32.78 -20.53 -10.82
N VAL A 461 -32.31 -21.65 -10.29
CA VAL A 461 -32.88 -22.24 -9.06
C VAL A 461 -32.41 -21.40 -7.88
N LEU A 462 -33.01 -20.21 -7.74
CA LEU A 462 -32.73 -19.25 -6.68
C LEU A 462 -32.95 -19.93 -5.32
N PRO A 463 -31.97 -19.91 -4.40
CA PRO A 463 -32.13 -20.50 -3.07
C PRO A 463 -33.40 -20.00 -2.36
N SER A 464 -34.39 -20.89 -2.24
CA SER A 464 -35.68 -20.70 -1.56
C SER A 464 -36.22 -19.24 -1.54
N GLY A 465 -36.40 -18.66 -2.72
CA GLY A 465 -37.13 -17.41 -2.91
C GLY A 465 -36.35 -16.12 -2.62
N VAL A 466 -35.05 -16.06 -2.92
CA VAL A 466 -34.31 -14.78 -3.00
C VAL A 466 -34.99 -13.81 -3.98
N ASN A 467 -35.18 -12.56 -3.57
CA ASN A 467 -35.72 -11.47 -4.39
C ASN A 467 -34.55 -10.65 -4.96
N CYS A 468 -34.09 -11.00 -6.16
CA CYS A 468 -32.93 -10.36 -6.75
C CYS A 468 -33.12 -8.88 -7.08
N THR A 469 -34.35 -8.42 -7.37
CA THR A 469 -34.65 -7.00 -7.59
C THR A 469 -34.20 -6.16 -6.40
N LYS A 470 -34.54 -6.60 -5.20
CA LYS A 470 -34.06 -6.01 -3.94
C LYS A 470 -32.53 -6.14 -3.79
N VAL A 471 -31.93 -7.30 -4.12
CA VAL A 471 -30.46 -7.50 -4.10
C VAL A 471 -29.72 -6.47 -4.97
N TRP A 472 -30.15 -6.21 -6.20
CA TRP A 472 -29.45 -5.30 -7.10
C TRP A 472 -29.81 -3.83 -6.92
N GLN A 473 -30.98 -3.53 -6.33
CA GLN A 473 -31.29 -2.18 -5.82
C GLN A 473 -30.39 -1.80 -4.64
N GLY A 474 -30.03 -2.77 -3.79
CA GLY A 474 -29.19 -2.57 -2.61
C GLY A 474 -29.95 -2.68 -1.27
N ASP A 475 -31.08 -3.37 -1.25
CA ASP A 475 -31.82 -3.70 -0.03
C ASP A 475 -30.93 -4.49 0.93
N VAL A 476 -30.61 -3.89 2.08
CA VAL A 476 -29.62 -4.42 3.03
C VAL A 476 -30.07 -5.77 3.63
N PHE A 477 -31.37 -5.94 3.86
CA PHE A 477 -31.93 -7.18 4.41
C PHE A 477 -31.86 -8.30 3.40
N GLU A 478 -32.20 -8.04 2.15
CA GLU A 478 -32.22 -9.05 1.08
C GLU A 478 -30.82 -9.41 0.58
N VAL A 479 -29.92 -8.42 0.44
CA VAL A 479 -28.49 -8.67 0.21
C VAL A 479 -27.91 -9.57 1.31
N SER A 480 -28.29 -9.33 2.57
CA SER A 480 -27.88 -10.17 3.70
C SER A 480 -28.54 -11.55 3.69
N ARG A 481 -29.82 -11.67 3.30
CA ARG A 481 -30.54 -12.96 3.19
C ARG A 481 -29.95 -13.83 2.08
N ALA A 482 -29.75 -13.29 0.89
CA ALA A 482 -29.09 -13.97 -0.23
C ALA A 482 -27.63 -14.35 0.10
N LYS A 483 -26.92 -13.57 0.92
CA LYS A 483 -25.59 -13.93 1.44
C LYS A 483 -25.62 -15.10 2.45
N ARG A 484 -26.71 -15.26 3.22
CA ARG A 484 -26.90 -16.42 4.12
C ARG A 484 -27.30 -17.69 3.36
N LEU A 485 -28.17 -17.58 2.35
CA LEU A 485 -28.67 -18.70 1.54
C LEU A 485 -27.65 -19.19 0.47
N SER A 486 -26.51 -18.53 0.36
CA SER A 486 -25.45 -18.75 -0.64
C SER A 486 -24.58 -20.02 -0.45
N THR A 487 -25.00 -20.96 0.41
CA THR A 487 -24.15 -22.07 0.90
C THR A 487 -24.22 -23.34 0.06
N LEU A 488 -25.29 -23.56 -0.71
CA LEU A 488 -25.47 -24.76 -1.54
C LEU A 488 -25.88 -24.37 -2.97
N ALA A 489 -25.15 -24.93 -3.95
CA ALA A 489 -25.48 -24.80 -5.37
C ALA A 489 -26.26 -26.04 -5.82
N ALA A 490 -27.46 -25.85 -6.36
CA ALA A 490 -28.18 -26.90 -7.07
C ALA A 490 -27.46 -27.18 -8.40
N ARG A 491 -26.56 -28.17 -8.38
CA ARG A 491 -25.75 -28.56 -9.54
C ARG A 491 -26.54 -29.41 -10.53
N ARG A 492 -26.29 -29.20 -11.83
CA ARG A 492 -26.75 -30.12 -12.88
C ARG A 492 -26.31 -31.57 -12.60
N PRO A 493 -27.20 -32.56 -12.79
CA PRO A 493 -26.90 -33.95 -12.47
C PRO A 493 -25.81 -34.53 -13.40
N PRO A 494 -25.12 -35.60 -12.98
CA PRO A 494 -24.24 -36.38 -13.85
C PRO A 494 -24.95 -36.80 -15.14
N GLY A 495 -24.23 -36.77 -16.27
CA GLY A 495 -24.79 -37.11 -17.59
C GLY A 495 -25.70 -36.03 -18.22
N PHE A 496 -26.09 -34.95 -17.53
CA PHE A 496 -26.97 -33.90 -18.06
C PHE A 496 -26.60 -33.44 -19.49
N TYR A 497 -25.33 -33.12 -19.72
CA TYR A 497 -24.85 -32.63 -21.02
C TYR A 497 -24.90 -33.72 -22.11
N ASP A 498 -24.67 -34.97 -21.74
CA ASP A 498 -24.75 -36.11 -22.66
C ASP A 498 -26.22 -36.41 -23.05
N THR A 499 -27.18 -36.10 -22.17
CA THR A 499 -28.63 -36.18 -22.45
C THR A 499 -29.12 -35.06 -23.38
N ILE A 500 -28.77 -33.79 -23.14
CA ILE A 500 -29.27 -32.67 -23.98
C ILE A 500 -28.85 -32.78 -25.45
N ARG A 501 -27.74 -33.50 -25.75
CA ARG A 501 -27.29 -33.80 -27.12
C ARG A 501 -28.34 -34.55 -27.94
N LYS A 502 -29.28 -35.24 -27.30
CA LYS A 502 -30.38 -35.95 -27.98
C LYS A 502 -31.47 -35.02 -28.52
N ASP A 503 -31.71 -33.88 -27.86
CA ASP A 503 -32.64 -32.84 -28.34
C ASP A 503 -32.09 -31.43 -28.12
N CYS A 504 -31.35 -30.98 -29.13
CA CYS A 504 -30.78 -29.65 -29.21
C CYS A 504 -31.78 -28.52 -29.54
N ARG A 505 -33.05 -28.84 -29.88
CA ARG A 505 -34.11 -27.83 -30.06
C ARG A 505 -34.75 -27.52 -28.70
N THR A 506 -35.14 -28.55 -27.96
CA THR A 506 -35.68 -28.41 -26.60
C THR A 506 -34.62 -27.85 -25.65
N PHE A 507 -33.36 -28.28 -25.74
CA PHE A 507 -32.29 -27.69 -24.92
C PHE A 507 -32.18 -26.16 -25.07
N ARG A 508 -32.10 -25.65 -26.31
CA ARG A 508 -32.00 -24.21 -26.58
C ARG A 508 -33.21 -23.44 -26.03
N LYS A 509 -34.42 -23.96 -26.25
CA LYS A 509 -35.67 -23.37 -25.74
C LYS A 509 -35.71 -23.35 -24.21
N VAL A 510 -35.40 -24.47 -23.55
CA VAL A 510 -35.52 -24.62 -22.08
C VAL A 510 -34.40 -23.88 -21.33
N ALA A 511 -33.18 -23.85 -21.88
CA ALA A 511 -32.07 -23.04 -21.34
C ALA A 511 -32.17 -21.54 -21.66
N GLY A 512 -33.12 -21.13 -22.49
CA GLY A 512 -33.37 -19.72 -22.82
C GLY A 512 -32.23 -19.10 -23.64
N TYR A 513 -31.76 -19.84 -24.65
CA TYR A 513 -30.87 -19.28 -25.66
C TYR A 513 -31.66 -18.26 -26.50
N ILE A 514 -31.15 -17.03 -26.59
CA ILE A 514 -31.83 -15.94 -27.29
C ILE A 514 -31.62 -16.10 -28.80
N GLU A 515 -32.66 -16.58 -29.49
CA GLU A 515 -32.68 -16.78 -30.94
C GLU A 515 -33.41 -15.67 -31.70
N GLN A 516 -34.33 -14.95 -31.06
CA GLN A 516 -34.93 -13.73 -31.61
C GLN A 516 -34.02 -12.54 -31.34
N VAL A 517 -33.85 -11.68 -32.35
CA VAL A 517 -32.83 -10.62 -32.40
C VAL A 517 -33.27 -9.47 -33.29
N SER A 518 -32.91 -8.25 -32.90
CA SER A 518 -33.17 -7.05 -33.68
C SER A 518 -32.32 -7.00 -34.98
N GLU A 519 -32.82 -6.30 -36.01
CA GLU A 519 -32.06 -6.04 -37.24
C GLU A 519 -30.76 -5.27 -36.96
N GLU A 520 -30.75 -4.41 -35.94
CA GLU A 520 -29.55 -3.71 -35.47
C GLU A 520 -28.45 -4.69 -35.04
N GLU A 521 -28.78 -5.72 -34.26
CA GLU A 521 -27.81 -6.74 -33.86
C GLU A 521 -27.40 -7.63 -35.04
N LYS A 522 -28.35 -8.06 -35.88
CA LYS A 522 -28.07 -8.86 -37.09
C LYS A 522 -27.09 -8.14 -38.03
N ALA A 523 -27.19 -6.82 -38.17
CA ALA A 523 -26.30 -6.00 -38.99
C ALA A 523 -24.89 -5.81 -38.39
N PHE A 524 -24.70 -6.14 -37.11
CA PHE A 524 -23.44 -5.93 -36.37
C PHE A 524 -22.99 -7.18 -35.58
N PRO A 525 -22.70 -8.33 -36.23
CA PRO A 525 -22.38 -9.55 -35.50
C PRO A 525 -21.07 -9.47 -34.72
N LEU A 526 -21.02 -10.13 -33.57
CA LEU A 526 -19.88 -10.22 -32.66
C LEU A 526 -19.28 -11.63 -32.65
N ALA A 527 -17.98 -11.72 -32.39
CA ALA A 527 -17.24 -12.97 -32.28
C ALA A 527 -16.63 -13.12 -30.87
N PHE A 528 -16.64 -14.33 -30.34
CA PHE A 528 -16.18 -14.63 -28.98
C PHE A 528 -15.23 -15.83 -28.93
N SER A 529 -14.22 -15.76 -28.07
CA SER A 529 -13.53 -16.93 -27.52
C SER A 529 -13.94 -17.14 -26.06
N ILE A 530 -14.06 -18.40 -25.62
CA ILE A 530 -14.31 -18.74 -24.22
C ILE A 530 -13.30 -19.80 -23.76
N LEU A 531 -12.50 -19.44 -22.75
CA LEU A 531 -11.43 -20.26 -22.18
C LEU A 531 -11.91 -20.97 -20.89
N LEU A 532 -11.81 -22.30 -20.84
CA LEU A 532 -12.30 -23.09 -19.70
C LEU A 532 -11.48 -24.36 -19.38
N TYR A 533 -11.53 -24.78 -18.11
CA TYR A 533 -10.81 -25.97 -17.61
C TYR A 533 -11.51 -26.77 -16.49
N LYS A 534 -12.67 -26.31 -15.99
CA LYS A 534 -13.39 -26.94 -14.85
C LYS A 534 -14.91 -26.92 -14.99
N ASP A 535 -15.53 -25.75 -14.84
CA ASP A 535 -16.97 -25.63 -14.58
C ASP A 535 -17.76 -25.40 -15.87
N VAL A 536 -18.33 -26.47 -16.43
CA VAL A 536 -19.11 -26.41 -17.69
C VAL A 536 -20.44 -25.70 -17.48
N GLU A 537 -21.01 -25.75 -16.27
CA GLU A 537 -22.28 -25.09 -15.94
C GLU A 537 -22.12 -23.58 -15.79
N GLN A 538 -21.04 -23.11 -15.15
CA GLN A 538 -20.73 -21.67 -15.15
C GLN A 538 -20.47 -21.15 -16.57
N VAL A 539 -19.85 -21.95 -17.43
CA VAL A 539 -19.57 -21.59 -18.83
C VAL A 539 -20.82 -21.62 -19.71
N GLU A 540 -21.74 -22.56 -19.52
CA GLU A 540 -23.02 -22.58 -20.23
C GLU A 540 -23.88 -21.35 -19.88
N ARG A 541 -23.85 -20.92 -18.61
CA ARG A 541 -24.53 -19.71 -18.13
C ARG A 541 -23.94 -18.43 -18.70
N LEU A 542 -22.61 -18.34 -18.77
CA LEU A 542 -21.94 -17.28 -19.53
C LEU A 542 -22.35 -17.31 -21.01
N LEU A 543 -22.32 -18.49 -21.64
CA LEU A 543 -22.58 -18.66 -23.07
C LEU A 543 -24.01 -18.26 -23.44
N ARG A 544 -25.05 -18.73 -22.72
CA ARG A 544 -26.45 -18.35 -23.02
C ARG A 544 -26.69 -16.84 -22.93
N ALA A 545 -26.01 -16.15 -22.01
CA ALA A 545 -26.17 -14.71 -21.81
C ALA A 545 -25.59 -13.91 -22.99
N VAL A 546 -24.40 -14.30 -23.47
CA VAL A 546 -23.77 -13.67 -24.65
C VAL A 546 -24.24 -14.24 -25.99
N TYR A 547 -24.97 -15.36 -26.02
CA TYR A 547 -25.40 -16.02 -27.25
C TYR A 547 -26.40 -15.17 -28.03
N ARG A 548 -26.19 -15.12 -29.35
CA ARG A 548 -27.17 -14.79 -30.40
C ARG A 548 -26.86 -15.65 -31.63
N PRO A 549 -27.82 -15.96 -32.52
CA PRO A 549 -27.58 -16.87 -33.65
C PRO A 549 -26.69 -16.27 -34.76
N HIS A 550 -26.64 -14.94 -34.91
CA HIS A 550 -25.79 -14.26 -35.90
C HIS A 550 -24.32 -14.12 -35.46
N ASN A 551 -24.06 -14.17 -34.15
CA ASN A 551 -22.73 -14.11 -33.55
C ASN A 551 -21.95 -15.43 -33.77
N LEU A 552 -20.68 -15.49 -33.37
CA LEU A 552 -19.83 -16.69 -33.48
C LEU A 552 -19.03 -16.95 -32.21
N TYR A 553 -18.91 -18.22 -31.80
CA TYR A 553 -18.30 -18.60 -30.51
C TYR A 553 -17.31 -19.75 -30.67
N CYS A 554 -16.09 -19.57 -30.17
CA CYS A 554 -15.07 -20.61 -30.10
C CYS A 554 -14.77 -20.99 -28.64
N LEU A 555 -15.04 -22.24 -28.27
CA LEU A 555 -14.80 -22.76 -26.92
C LEU A 555 -13.49 -23.55 -26.88
N HIS A 556 -12.52 -23.11 -26.09
CA HIS A 556 -11.28 -23.84 -25.86
C HIS A 556 -11.25 -24.47 -24.47
N SER A 557 -11.26 -25.80 -24.45
CA SER A 557 -11.01 -26.64 -23.27
C SER A 557 -9.52 -26.92 -23.08
N ASP A 558 -8.97 -26.59 -21.91
CA ASP A 558 -7.63 -27.02 -21.48
C ASP A 558 -7.49 -28.55 -21.51
N LEU A 559 -6.35 -29.09 -21.96
CA LEU A 559 -6.08 -30.54 -21.92
C LEU A 559 -6.08 -31.12 -20.50
N LYS A 560 -5.84 -30.30 -19.47
CA LYS A 560 -5.96 -30.68 -18.05
C LYS A 560 -7.41 -30.77 -17.56
N ALA A 561 -8.40 -30.41 -18.38
CA ALA A 561 -9.80 -30.66 -18.05
C ALA A 561 -10.10 -32.17 -18.09
N SER A 562 -10.84 -32.67 -17.10
CA SER A 562 -11.12 -34.11 -17.00
C SER A 562 -11.86 -34.67 -18.23
N PRO A 563 -11.76 -35.98 -18.53
CA PRO A 563 -12.48 -36.57 -19.65
C PRO A 563 -13.99 -36.32 -19.62
N GLN A 564 -14.58 -36.22 -18.42
CA GLN A 564 -15.97 -35.83 -18.23
C GLN A 564 -16.23 -34.39 -18.73
N VAL A 565 -15.45 -33.41 -18.25
CA VAL A 565 -15.57 -32.00 -18.68
C VAL A 565 -15.41 -31.88 -20.20
N GLN A 566 -14.46 -32.61 -20.79
CA GLN A 566 -14.28 -32.60 -22.25
C GLN A 566 -15.46 -33.23 -23.02
N ARG A 567 -16.10 -34.30 -22.50
CA ARG A 567 -17.34 -34.85 -23.09
C ARG A 567 -18.50 -33.85 -23.02
N GLN A 568 -18.72 -33.27 -21.85
CA GLN A 568 -19.79 -32.30 -21.60
C GLN A 568 -19.69 -31.08 -22.52
N ILE A 569 -18.47 -30.59 -22.78
CA ILE A 569 -18.22 -29.48 -23.72
C ILE A 569 -18.54 -29.87 -25.17
N ARG A 570 -18.11 -31.05 -25.63
CA ARG A 570 -18.45 -31.56 -26.97
C ARG A 570 -19.97 -31.68 -27.15
N ALA A 571 -20.66 -32.17 -26.12
CA ALA A 571 -22.11 -32.32 -26.15
C ALA A 571 -22.84 -30.96 -26.18
N LEU A 572 -22.43 -29.99 -25.35
CA LEU A 572 -22.96 -28.61 -25.38
C LEU A 572 -22.76 -27.94 -26.75
N VAL A 573 -21.56 -28.05 -27.33
CA VAL A 573 -21.21 -27.51 -28.65
C VAL A 573 -22.08 -28.14 -29.76
N THR A 574 -22.43 -29.42 -29.65
CA THR A 574 -23.27 -30.10 -30.66
C THR A 574 -24.65 -29.44 -30.83
N CYS A 575 -25.16 -28.75 -29.79
CA CYS A 575 -26.49 -28.18 -29.80
C CYS A 575 -26.60 -26.70 -30.23
N LEU A 576 -25.49 -26.06 -30.58
CA LEU A 576 -25.42 -24.61 -30.79
C LEU A 576 -24.68 -24.32 -32.10
N PRO A 577 -25.38 -24.08 -33.23
CA PRO A 577 -24.82 -24.25 -34.59
C PRO A 577 -23.70 -23.26 -34.96
N ASN A 578 -23.67 -22.09 -34.33
CA ASN A 578 -22.66 -21.04 -34.47
C ASN A 578 -21.58 -21.06 -33.35
N VAL A 579 -21.65 -22.05 -32.47
CA VAL A 579 -20.66 -22.36 -31.44
C VAL A 579 -19.84 -23.57 -31.90
N PHE A 580 -18.52 -23.53 -31.74
CA PHE A 580 -17.66 -24.66 -32.06
C PHE A 580 -16.53 -24.81 -31.05
N GLN A 581 -16.05 -26.04 -30.86
CA GLN A 581 -14.86 -26.28 -30.05
C GLN A 581 -13.62 -25.86 -30.85
N ALA A 582 -12.61 -25.31 -30.18
CA ALA A 582 -11.34 -24.95 -30.78
C ALA A 582 -10.73 -26.15 -31.53
N PRO A 583 -10.26 -26.01 -32.79
CA PRO A 583 -9.73 -27.12 -33.60
C PRO A 583 -8.52 -27.86 -33.02
N ARG A 584 -7.89 -27.32 -31.97
CA ARG A 584 -6.88 -27.99 -31.16
C ARG A 584 -6.95 -27.49 -29.72
N GLN A 585 -6.79 -28.42 -28.78
CA GLN A 585 -6.73 -28.18 -27.35
C GLN A 585 -5.27 -28.02 -26.90
N VAL A 586 -5.06 -27.35 -25.77
CA VAL A 586 -3.73 -26.97 -25.27
C VAL A 586 -3.63 -27.22 -23.76
N ASP A 587 -2.49 -27.72 -23.28
CA ASP A 587 -2.15 -27.76 -21.86
C ASP A 587 -1.73 -26.35 -21.39
N VAL A 588 -2.69 -25.62 -20.83
CA VAL A 588 -2.51 -24.21 -20.42
C VAL A 588 -1.67 -24.13 -19.14
N ARG A 589 -0.39 -23.78 -19.24
CA ARG A 589 0.56 -23.65 -18.13
C ARG A 589 0.77 -22.17 -17.82
N TRP A 590 0.37 -21.75 -16.62
CA TRP A 590 0.36 -20.34 -16.22
C TRP A 590 1.74 -19.69 -16.41
N GLY A 591 1.73 -18.49 -17.01
CA GLY A 591 2.94 -17.71 -17.26
C GLY A 591 3.83 -18.21 -18.41
N THR A 592 3.32 -19.11 -19.25
CA THR A 592 3.96 -19.57 -20.50
C THR A 592 3.10 -19.21 -21.72
N PHE A 593 3.61 -19.45 -22.94
CA PHE A 593 2.87 -19.22 -24.18
C PHE A 593 1.53 -19.97 -24.28
N THR A 594 1.36 -21.10 -23.61
CA THR A 594 0.12 -21.89 -23.72
C THR A 594 -1.11 -21.23 -23.08
N VAL A 595 -0.96 -20.06 -22.44
CA VAL A 595 -2.07 -19.17 -22.05
C VAL A 595 -2.61 -18.35 -23.25
N LEU A 596 -1.73 -17.95 -24.16
CA LEU A 596 -2.05 -17.16 -25.36
C LEU A 596 -2.41 -18.03 -26.57
N GLU A 597 -1.86 -19.24 -26.66
CA GLU A 597 -2.08 -20.14 -27.79
C GLU A 597 -3.57 -20.47 -28.08
N PRO A 598 -4.45 -20.73 -27.08
CA PRO A 598 -5.88 -20.93 -27.26
C PRO A 598 -6.59 -19.82 -28.03
N GLU A 599 -6.28 -18.56 -27.71
CA GLU A 599 -6.87 -17.37 -28.32
C GLU A 599 -6.59 -17.34 -29.82
N LEU A 600 -5.34 -17.60 -30.19
CA LEU A 600 -4.87 -17.56 -31.57
C LEU A 600 -5.43 -18.73 -32.41
N ILE A 601 -5.72 -19.87 -31.79
CA ILE A 601 -6.46 -20.98 -32.41
C ILE A 601 -7.91 -20.54 -32.68
N CYS A 602 -8.58 -19.93 -31.70
CA CYS A 602 -9.95 -19.45 -31.86
C CYS A 602 -10.08 -18.33 -32.90
N MET A 603 -9.21 -17.32 -32.87
CA MET A 603 -9.19 -16.24 -33.87
C MET A 603 -9.04 -16.78 -35.30
N LYS A 604 -8.12 -17.73 -35.52
CA LYS A 604 -7.93 -18.38 -36.83
C LYS A 604 -9.18 -19.12 -37.30
N ALA A 605 -9.90 -19.76 -36.39
CA ALA A 605 -11.15 -20.44 -36.72
C ALA A 605 -12.30 -19.44 -37.01
N LEU A 606 -12.44 -18.38 -36.21
CA LEU A 606 -13.47 -17.34 -36.37
C LEU A 606 -13.29 -16.51 -37.66
N LEU A 607 -12.04 -16.17 -38.02
CA LEU A 607 -11.73 -15.47 -39.28
C LEU A 607 -12.05 -16.32 -40.53
N ARG A 608 -11.90 -17.65 -40.43
CA ARG A 608 -12.25 -18.60 -41.51
C ARG A 608 -13.75 -18.92 -41.56
N LYS A 609 -14.41 -18.99 -40.40
CA LYS A 609 -15.85 -19.27 -40.27
C LYS A 609 -16.73 -18.16 -40.85
N SER A 610 -16.32 -16.88 -40.75
CA SER A 610 -17.06 -15.78 -41.40
C SER A 610 -16.23 -14.51 -41.62
N LYS A 611 -16.70 -13.71 -42.59
CA LYS A 611 -16.28 -12.32 -42.86
C LYS A 611 -17.21 -11.26 -42.24
N SER A 612 -18.43 -11.62 -41.80
CA SER A 612 -19.50 -10.66 -41.46
C SER A 612 -19.38 -9.99 -40.07
N TRP A 613 -18.69 -10.62 -39.12
CA TRP A 613 -18.58 -10.10 -37.75
C TRP A 613 -17.70 -8.84 -37.68
N ARG A 614 -17.99 -7.97 -36.71
CA ARG A 614 -17.41 -6.61 -36.61
C ARG A 614 -16.35 -6.50 -35.52
N TYR A 615 -16.57 -7.16 -34.38
CA TYR A 615 -15.67 -7.14 -33.22
C TYR A 615 -15.50 -8.54 -32.62
N PHE A 616 -14.37 -8.72 -31.96
CA PHE A 616 -13.99 -9.88 -31.17
C PHE A 616 -13.88 -9.51 -29.69
N ILE A 617 -14.42 -10.35 -28.81
CA ILE A 617 -14.33 -10.25 -27.35
C ILE A 617 -13.86 -11.59 -26.81
N ASN A 618 -12.73 -11.62 -26.12
CA ASN A 618 -12.30 -12.84 -25.42
C ASN A 618 -12.89 -12.93 -24.02
N LEU A 619 -13.16 -14.14 -23.55
CA LEU A 619 -13.78 -14.44 -22.25
C LEU A 619 -13.08 -15.61 -21.56
N THR A 620 -13.13 -15.62 -20.23
CA THR A 620 -12.85 -16.83 -19.43
C THR A 620 -14.12 -17.32 -18.76
N GLY A 621 -14.20 -18.62 -18.47
CA GLY A 621 -15.32 -19.25 -17.75
C GLY A 621 -15.51 -18.81 -16.27
N GLN A 622 -14.95 -17.66 -15.89
CA GLN A 622 -15.11 -17.01 -14.58
C GLN A 622 -15.65 -15.57 -14.71
N GLU A 623 -16.25 -15.23 -15.85
CA GLU A 623 -16.77 -13.89 -16.18
C GLU A 623 -18.28 -13.92 -16.43
N PHE A 624 -18.92 -12.75 -16.38
CA PHE A 624 -20.34 -12.57 -16.70
C PHE A 624 -20.56 -11.19 -17.34
N PRO A 625 -21.47 -11.02 -18.32
CA PRO A 625 -21.76 -9.73 -18.94
C PRO A 625 -22.43 -8.75 -17.97
N LEU A 626 -22.13 -7.46 -18.16
CA LEU A 626 -22.77 -6.30 -17.51
C LEU A 626 -23.46 -5.38 -18.53
N LYS A 627 -23.47 -5.76 -19.81
CA LYS A 627 -24.15 -5.09 -20.93
C LYS A 627 -24.75 -6.13 -21.85
N THR A 628 -25.99 -5.94 -22.31
CA THR A 628 -26.68 -6.87 -23.23
C THR A 628 -26.00 -6.94 -24.60
N ASN A 629 -26.39 -7.88 -25.48
CA ASN A 629 -25.84 -7.90 -26.84
C ASN A 629 -26.18 -6.61 -27.61
N LYS A 630 -27.38 -6.05 -27.44
CA LYS A 630 -27.82 -4.80 -28.06
C LYS A 630 -27.04 -3.59 -27.51
N GLU A 631 -26.80 -3.53 -26.20
CA GLU A 631 -25.88 -2.53 -25.61
C GLU A 631 -24.44 -2.68 -26.09
N LEU A 632 -23.92 -3.91 -26.20
CA LEU A 632 -22.57 -4.16 -26.74
C LEU A 632 -22.48 -3.69 -28.20
N VAL A 633 -23.51 -3.92 -29.02
CA VAL A 633 -23.60 -3.37 -30.38
C VAL A 633 -23.59 -1.83 -30.34
N ALA A 634 -24.37 -1.19 -29.48
CA ALA A 634 -24.39 0.27 -29.33
C ALA A 634 -23.02 0.85 -28.92
N ILE A 635 -22.35 0.25 -27.92
CA ILE A 635 -21.01 0.66 -27.47
C ILE A 635 -19.98 0.50 -28.60
N LEU A 636 -20.00 -0.62 -29.32
CA LEU A 636 -19.00 -0.93 -30.34
C LEU A 636 -19.24 -0.22 -31.68
N LYS A 637 -20.47 0.22 -31.94
CA LYS A 637 -20.80 1.29 -32.91
C LYS A 637 -20.23 2.64 -32.46
N ALA A 638 -20.42 3.04 -31.20
CA ALA A 638 -19.89 4.28 -30.65
C ALA A 638 -18.34 4.34 -30.65
N TYR A 639 -17.67 3.18 -30.57
CA TYR A 639 -16.22 3.05 -30.75
C TYR A 639 -15.73 3.29 -32.19
N ARG A 640 -16.61 3.20 -33.21
CA ARG A 640 -16.30 3.50 -34.63
C ARG A 640 -15.02 2.82 -35.17
N GLY A 641 -14.75 1.58 -34.73
CA GLY A 641 -13.58 0.78 -35.13
C GLY A 641 -12.40 0.82 -34.15
N ALA A 642 -12.46 1.61 -33.08
CA ALA A 642 -11.45 1.65 -32.02
C ALA A 642 -11.44 0.38 -31.16
N ASN A 643 -10.25 -0.08 -30.76
CA ASN A 643 -10.11 -1.27 -29.90
C ASN A 643 -9.94 -0.88 -28.42
N ASP A 644 -10.74 -1.46 -27.53
CA ASP A 644 -10.51 -1.39 -26.07
C ASP A 644 -9.47 -2.44 -25.65
N ILE A 645 -8.22 -2.10 -25.97
CA ILE A 645 -7.00 -2.78 -25.50
C ILE A 645 -6.05 -1.74 -24.92
N ILE A 646 -6.16 -1.49 -23.61
CA ILE A 646 -5.22 -0.63 -22.89
C ILE A 646 -3.86 -1.31 -22.69
N GLY A 647 -2.79 -0.55 -22.91
CA GLY A 647 -1.42 -1.00 -22.77
C GLY A 647 -0.51 0.13 -22.33
N ARG A 648 0.48 -0.19 -21.48
CA ARG A 648 1.49 0.78 -21.04
C ARG A 648 2.88 0.16 -21.18
N HIS A 649 3.90 0.98 -21.46
CA HIS A 649 5.29 0.54 -21.37
C HIS A 649 5.72 0.54 -19.90
N VAL A 650 5.23 -0.45 -19.17
CA VAL A 650 5.64 -0.70 -17.80
C VAL A 650 7.00 -1.39 -17.87
N LYS A 651 8.09 -0.61 -17.97
CA LYS A 651 9.49 -1.07 -18.20
C LYS A 651 9.89 -2.27 -17.34
N SER A 652 9.37 -2.32 -16.12
CA SER A 652 9.43 -3.47 -15.21
C SER A 652 9.10 -4.82 -15.84
N SER A 653 8.06 -4.85 -16.66
CA SER A 653 7.50 -6.06 -17.27
C SER A 653 8.42 -6.63 -18.36
N GLU A 654 9.45 -5.88 -18.76
CA GLU A 654 10.47 -6.36 -19.70
C GLU A 654 11.20 -7.60 -19.19
N VAL A 655 11.30 -7.83 -17.87
CA VAL A 655 11.86 -9.08 -17.31
C VAL A 655 11.11 -10.34 -17.76
N ARG A 656 9.88 -10.20 -18.24
CA ARG A 656 9.09 -11.29 -18.83
C ARG A 656 9.62 -11.74 -20.19
N TRP A 657 10.11 -10.79 -21.00
CA TRP A 657 10.43 -11.01 -22.41
C TRP A 657 11.87 -10.71 -22.81
N LYS A 658 12.67 -10.05 -21.97
CA LYS A 658 14.11 -9.76 -22.19
C LYS A 658 14.95 -11.01 -22.50
N ARG A 659 14.52 -12.20 -22.07
CA ARG A 659 15.18 -13.49 -22.39
C ARG A 659 14.96 -13.98 -23.84
N ALA A 660 14.03 -13.41 -24.59
CA ALA A 660 13.74 -13.82 -25.97
C ALA A 660 14.62 -13.14 -27.03
N GLY A 661 15.61 -12.33 -26.63
CA GLY A 661 16.33 -11.41 -27.51
C GLY A 661 15.51 -10.17 -27.87
N PRO A 662 15.97 -9.31 -28.79
CA PRO A 662 15.16 -8.18 -29.28
C PRO A 662 13.94 -8.68 -30.07
N PRO A 663 12.75 -8.05 -29.91
CA PRO A 663 11.60 -8.34 -30.75
C PRO A 663 11.81 -7.81 -32.18
N PRO A 664 11.26 -8.49 -33.21
CA PRO A 664 11.40 -8.05 -34.59
C PRO A 664 10.65 -6.74 -34.85
N HIS A 665 10.95 -6.09 -35.98
CA HIS A 665 10.25 -4.90 -36.49
C HIS A 665 10.21 -3.70 -35.53
N ASN A 666 11.24 -3.54 -34.68
CA ASN A 666 11.36 -2.47 -33.69
C ASN A 666 10.17 -2.38 -32.70
N ILE A 667 9.56 -3.52 -32.39
CA ILE A 667 8.34 -3.60 -31.57
C ILE A 667 8.66 -3.37 -30.09
N SER A 668 8.40 -2.17 -29.55
CA SER A 668 8.44 -1.95 -28.10
C SER A 668 7.26 -2.65 -27.42
N VAL A 669 7.51 -3.61 -26.54
CA VAL A 669 6.44 -4.43 -25.94
C VAL A 669 5.70 -3.66 -24.85
N ALA A 670 4.36 -3.70 -24.90
CA ALA A 670 3.47 -3.06 -23.94
C ALA A 670 2.75 -4.10 -23.08
N LYS A 671 2.66 -3.86 -21.76
CA LYS A 671 1.92 -4.72 -20.82
C LYS A 671 0.49 -4.20 -20.65
N GLY A 672 -0.47 -5.10 -20.72
CA GLY A 672 -1.90 -4.82 -20.53
C GLY A 672 -2.60 -5.95 -19.77
N PRO A 673 -3.94 -5.99 -19.74
CA PRO A 673 -4.68 -7.20 -19.44
C PRO A 673 -4.67 -8.14 -20.67
N VAL A 674 -4.82 -9.44 -20.44
CA VAL A 674 -5.13 -10.42 -21.51
C VAL A 674 -6.55 -10.24 -22.09
N HIS A 675 -7.42 -9.50 -21.40
CA HIS A 675 -8.83 -9.32 -21.76
C HIS A 675 -9.00 -8.09 -22.66
N MET A 676 -9.79 -8.22 -23.72
CA MET A 676 -9.92 -7.20 -24.76
C MET A 676 -11.27 -7.20 -25.47
N CYS A 677 -11.56 -6.06 -26.10
CA CYS A 677 -12.47 -5.98 -27.24
C CYS A 677 -11.76 -5.30 -28.42
N ALA A 678 -11.83 -5.90 -29.61
CA ALA A 678 -11.10 -5.42 -30.79
C ALA A 678 -11.87 -5.65 -32.09
N SER A 679 -11.70 -4.76 -33.06
CA SER A 679 -12.26 -4.87 -34.42
C SER A 679 -11.81 -6.14 -35.14
N ARG A 680 -12.62 -6.63 -36.08
CA ARG A 680 -12.27 -7.80 -36.92
C ARG A 680 -10.97 -7.60 -37.68
N ASP A 681 -10.69 -6.37 -38.12
CA ASP A 681 -9.50 -6.06 -38.90
C ASP A 681 -8.23 -6.05 -38.02
N PHE A 682 -8.34 -5.66 -36.75
CA PHE A 682 -7.28 -5.86 -35.77
C PHE A 682 -6.98 -7.35 -35.56
N VAL A 683 -8.02 -8.19 -35.45
CA VAL A 683 -7.83 -9.65 -35.31
C VAL A 683 -7.24 -10.26 -36.58
N HIS A 684 -7.68 -9.82 -37.76
CA HIS A 684 -7.09 -10.24 -39.03
C HIS A 684 -5.60 -9.87 -39.12
N PHE A 685 -5.25 -8.64 -38.73
CA PHE A 685 -3.86 -8.19 -38.61
C PHE A 685 -3.07 -9.06 -37.62
N ALA A 686 -3.58 -9.25 -36.40
CA ALA A 686 -2.90 -10.00 -35.34
C ALA A 686 -2.66 -11.49 -35.69
N VAL A 687 -3.40 -12.05 -36.65
CA VAL A 687 -3.29 -13.44 -37.09
C VAL A 687 -2.43 -13.61 -38.35
N HIS A 688 -2.55 -12.71 -39.34
CA HIS A 688 -1.95 -12.89 -40.67
C HIS A 688 -0.80 -11.93 -41.01
N SER A 689 -0.74 -10.74 -40.40
CA SER A 689 0.30 -9.73 -40.67
C SER A 689 1.70 -10.29 -40.44
N ARG A 690 2.67 -9.92 -41.31
CA ARG A 690 4.10 -10.27 -41.10
C ARG A 690 4.58 -9.81 -39.73
N TYR A 691 4.26 -8.56 -39.36
CA TYR A 691 4.60 -7.96 -38.08
C TYR A 691 4.09 -8.78 -36.89
N ALA A 692 2.83 -9.22 -36.95
CA ALA A 692 2.22 -10.02 -35.90
C ALA A 692 2.72 -11.47 -35.87
N ARG A 693 2.98 -12.10 -37.03
CA ARG A 693 3.52 -13.47 -37.12
C ARG A 693 4.95 -13.58 -36.61
N ASP A 694 5.80 -12.62 -36.95
CA ASP A 694 7.21 -12.62 -36.52
C ASP A 694 7.29 -12.28 -35.03
N PHE A 695 6.51 -11.31 -34.57
CA PHE A 695 6.36 -11.00 -33.15
C PHE A 695 5.78 -12.17 -32.35
N LEU A 696 4.84 -12.93 -32.91
CA LEU A 696 4.31 -14.15 -32.29
C LEU A 696 5.39 -15.24 -32.14
N THR A 697 6.21 -15.46 -33.17
CA THR A 697 7.33 -16.40 -33.12
C THR A 697 8.34 -16.02 -32.04
N TRP A 698 8.60 -14.72 -31.88
CA TRP A 698 9.43 -14.19 -30.80
C TRP A 698 8.77 -14.34 -29.41
N ILE A 699 7.50 -13.93 -29.25
CA ILE A 699 6.83 -13.84 -27.95
C ILE A 699 6.54 -15.23 -27.34
N LYS A 700 6.52 -16.29 -28.16
CA LYS A 700 6.50 -17.69 -27.68
C LYS A 700 7.63 -18.01 -26.68
N ARG A 701 8.77 -17.30 -26.78
CA ARG A 701 9.96 -17.49 -25.93
C ARG A 701 9.91 -16.67 -24.63
N THR A 702 8.80 -16.00 -24.34
CA THR A 702 8.65 -15.09 -23.19
C THR A 702 7.74 -15.67 -22.12
N ARG A 703 7.85 -15.13 -20.90
CA ARG A 703 6.93 -15.41 -19.78
C ARG A 703 5.69 -14.53 -19.91
N ILE A 704 4.52 -15.03 -19.49
CA ILE A 704 3.24 -14.31 -19.46
C ILE A 704 2.98 -13.47 -20.76
N PRO A 705 3.08 -14.05 -21.97
CA PRO A 705 2.93 -13.31 -23.24
C PRO A 705 1.47 -12.89 -23.51
N ASP A 706 0.52 -13.55 -22.84
CA ASP A 706 -0.92 -13.29 -22.89
C ASP A 706 -1.29 -11.87 -22.45
N GLU A 707 -0.62 -11.33 -21.43
CA GLU A 707 -0.75 -9.95 -20.98
C GLU A 707 0.05 -8.93 -21.83
N SER A 708 0.51 -9.31 -23.04
CA SER A 708 1.44 -8.47 -23.82
C SER A 708 1.33 -8.56 -25.34
N PHE A 709 0.91 -9.69 -25.93
CA PHE A 709 0.85 -9.84 -27.40
C PHE A 709 -0.13 -8.85 -28.05
N PHE A 710 -1.44 -9.03 -27.82
CA PHE A 710 -2.47 -8.14 -28.38
C PHE A 710 -2.33 -6.71 -27.86
N THR A 711 -1.90 -6.56 -26.60
CA THR A 711 -1.60 -5.24 -26.04
C THR A 711 -0.57 -4.50 -26.88
N THR A 712 0.57 -5.11 -27.19
CA THR A 712 1.63 -4.49 -27.97
C THR A 712 1.13 -4.09 -29.36
N LEU A 713 0.49 -5.01 -30.08
CA LEU A 713 -0.02 -4.74 -31.43
C LEU A 713 -1.03 -3.59 -31.48
N ASN A 714 -1.85 -3.39 -30.44
CA ASN A 714 -2.81 -2.28 -30.40
C ASN A 714 -2.21 -0.92 -29.98
N ASN A 715 -1.04 -0.94 -29.36
CA ASN A 715 -0.47 0.23 -28.67
C ASN A 715 0.75 0.81 -29.41
N LEU A 716 1.05 0.32 -30.61
CA LEU A 716 2.12 0.81 -31.49
C LEU A 716 1.55 1.30 -32.82
N PRO A 717 1.24 2.60 -32.97
CA PRO A 717 0.63 3.16 -34.19
C PRO A 717 1.45 2.93 -35.47
N HIS A 718 2.78 2.79 -35.34
CA HIS A 718 3.69 2.54 -36.47
C HIS A 718 3.50 1.16 -37.12
N LEU A 719 2.89 0.18 -36.42
CA LEU A 719 2.62 -1.15 -36.98
C LEU A 719 1.43 -1.17 -37.95
N GLY A 720 0.74 -0.05 -38.16
CA GLY A 720 -0.42 0.03 -39.06
C GLY A 720 -1.68 -0.71 -38.56
N ALA A 721 -1.65 -1.31 -37.37
CA ALA A 721 -2.75 -2.11 -36.83
C ALA A 721 -4.10 -1.34 -36.84
N PRO A 722 -5.19 -1.92 -37.37
CA PRO A 722 -6.52 -1.29 -37.37
C PRO A 722 -7.04 -1.04 -35.94
N GLY A 723 -7.78 0.06 -35.73
CA GLY A 723 -8.34 0.42 -34.41
C GLY A 723 -7.34 0.78 -33.31
N ALA A 724 -6.03 0.85 -33.64
CA ALA A 724 -4.96 1.10 -32.68
C ALA A 724 -5.03 2.47 -31.99
N TYR A 725 -4.62 2.51 -30.73
CA TYR A 725 -4.59 3.74 -29.93
C TYR A 725 -3.35 4.59 -30.25
N THR A 726 -3.56 5.86 -30.60
CA THR A 726 -2.49 6.80 -31.01
C THR A 726 -1.99 7.74 -29.91
N GLY A 727 -2.63 7.73 -28.73
CA GLY A 727 -2.30 8.68 -27.66
C GLY A 727 -1.06 8.30 -26.85
N LYS A 728 -0.70 9.14 -25.88
CA LYS A 728 0.42 8.86 -24.97
C LYS A 728 0.06 7.68 -24.07
N LEU A 729 0.80 6.56 -24.20
CA LEU A 729 0.49 5.29 -23.51
C LEU A 729 0.39 5.41 -21.99
N ASN A 730 1.16 6.31 -21.39
CA ASN A 730 1.17 6.57 -19.94
C ASN A 730 0.19 7.70 -19.51
N SER A 731 -0.79 8.06 -20.35
CA SER A 731 -1.84 9.02 -20.01
C SER A 731 -2.64 8.59 -18.76
N SER A 732 -2.79 9.49 -17.79
CA SER A 732 -3.62 9.29 -16.60
C SER A 732 -5.12 9.24 -16.92
N LYS A 733 -5.55 9.91 -18.00
CA LYS A 733 -6.94 9.94 -18.48
C LYS A 733 -7.35 8.64 -19.21
N ARG A 734 -6.41 7.71 -19.43
CA ARG A 734 -6.65 6.50 -20.23
C ARG A 734 -7.19 5.34 -19.41
N THR A 735 -8.50 5.14 -19.51
CA THR A 735 -9.28 4.04 -18.92
C THR A 735 -9.63 2.96 -19.95
N SER A 736 -10.17 1.84 -19.46
CA SER A 736 -10.76 0.74 -20.22
C SER A 736 -12.08 0.37 -19.55
N VAL A 737 -13.09 -0.02 -20.33
CA VAL A 737 -14.40 -0.46 -19.81
C VAL A 737 -14.73 -1.90 -20.21
N ASN A 738 -13.84 -2.59 -20.95
CA ASN A 738 -14.03 -3.99 -21.32
C ASN A 738 -14.20 -4.93 -20.10
N ARG A 739 -13.68 -4.57 -18.90
CA ARG A 739 -13.75 -5.37 -17.67
C ARG A 739 -13.81 -4.58 -16.37
N TYR A 740 -14.85 -4.84 -15.57
CA TYR A 740 -14.88 -4.51 -14.14
C TYR A 740 -14.12 -5.58 -13.33
N LYS A 741 -13.03 -5.17 -12.67
CA LYS A 741 -12.23 -6.03 -11.78
C LYS A 741 -11.83 -5.27 -10.52
N LEU A 742 -12.22 -5.76 -9.35
CA LEU A 742 -11.70 -5.26 -8.07
C LEU A 742 -10.38 -5.95 -7.74
N TRP A 743 -9.39 -5.17 -7.35
CA TRP A 743 -8.07 -5.64 -6.93
C TRP A 743 -7.85 -5.33 -5.44
N ALA A 744 -7.08 -6.17 -4.73
CA ALA A 744 -6.83 -6.02 -3.30
C ALA A 744 -6.11 -4.69 -2.96
N SER A 745 -5.39 -4.13 -3.92
CA SER A 745 -4.71 -2.83 -3.88
C SER A 745 -5.59 -1.66 -4.34
N SER A 746 -6.89 -1.85 -4.47
CA SER A 746 -7.84 -0.79 -4.83
C SER A 746 -8.55 -0.30 -3.57
N ARG A 747 -8.88 1.00 -3.53
CA ARG A 747 -9.66 1.62 -2.43
C ARG A 747 -11.08 1.06 -2.28
N GLN A 748 -11.52 0.18 -3.18
CA GLN A 748 -12.86 -0.40 -3.18
C GLN A 748 -12.85 -1.78 -2.52
N THR A 749 -13.60 -1.91 -1.43
CA THR A 749 -13.82 -3.16 -0.69
C THR A 749 -14.38 -4.27 -1.59
N CYS A 750 -14.06 -5.53 -1.30
CA CYS A 750 -14.63 -6.72 -1.96
C CYS A 750 -15.57 -7.43 -0.98
N SER A 751 -16.85 -7.55 -1.31
CA SER A 751 -17.85 -8.18 -0.42
C SER A 751 -17.89 -9.71 -0.52
N GLY A 752 -17.26 -10.28 -1.56
CA GLY A 752 -16.94 -11.69 -1.71
C GLY A 752 -15.65 -12.10 -0.99
N ARG A 753 -14.62 -12.53 -1.74
CA ARG A 753 -13.30 -12.87 -1.18
C ARG A 753 -12.14 -12.61 -2.14
N TRP A 754 -11.01 -12.13 -1.62
CA TRP A 754 -9.79 -11.96 -2.41
C TRP A 754 -9.16 -13.31 -2.77
N VAL A 755 -8.89 -13.54 -4.06
CA VAL A 755 -8.21 -14.75 -4.55
C VAL A 755 -7.09 -14.33 -5.50
N ARG A 756 -5.83 -14.49 -5.11
CA ARG A 756 -4.65 -14.03 -5.89
C ARG A 756 -4.78 -12.55 -6.32
N GLY A 757 -5.09 -11.67 -5.37
CA GLY A 757 -5.18 -10.22 -5.58
C GLY A 757 -6.43 -9.70 -6.31
N VAL A 758 -7.28 -10.58 -6.88
CA VAL A 758 -8.54 -10.19 -7.56
C VAL A 758 -9.74 -10.66 -6.74
N CYS A 759 -10.75 -9.80 -6.58
CA CYS A 759 -12.00 -10.15 -5.91
C CYS A 759 -12.72 -11.27 -6.67
N ASN A 760 -13.05 -12.35 -5.97
CA ASN A 760 -14.09 -13.29 -6.36
C ASN A 760 -15.38 -12.77 -5.75
N PHE A 761 -16.29 -12.23 -6.56
CA PHE A 761 -17.41 -11.40 -6.10
C PHE A 761 -18.41 -12.16 -5.23
N GLY A 762 -19.09 -11.41 -4.35
CA GLY A 762 -20.21 -11.87 -3.53
C GLY A 762 -21.47 -11.04 -3.74
N VAL A 763 -22.54 -11.40 -3.02
CA VAL A 763 -23.89 -10.84 -3.18
C VAL A 763 -23.93 -9.30 -3.11
N ALA A 764 -23.24 -8.68 -2.14
CA ALA A 764 -23.24 -7.22 -2.01
C ALA A 764 -22.38 -6.49 -3.07
N ASP A 765 -21.53 -7.20 -3.82
CA ASP A 765 -20.81 -6.59 -4.95
C ASP A 765 -21.74 -6.33 -6.16
N ILE A 766 -22.87 -7.05 -6.25
CA ILE A 766 -23.85 -6.90 -7.35
C ILE A 766 -24.39 -5.47 -7.43
N VAL A 767 -24.69 -4.84 -6.29
CA VAL A 767 -25.18 -3.46 -6.14
C VAL A 767 -24.30 -2.43 -6.88
N ARG A 768 -22.98 -2.67 -6.92
CA ARG A 768 -22.00 -1.80 -7.61
C ARG A 768 -21.76 -2.25 -9.05
N MET A 769 -21.88 -3.54 -9.34
CA MET A 769 -21.71 -4.08 -10.70
C MET A 769 -22.84 -3.69 -11.66
N VAL A 770 -24.11 -3.71 -11.22
CA VAL A 770 -25.24 -3.31 -12.07
C VAL A 770 -25.23 -1.82 -12.43
N ARG A 771 -24.54 -1.00 -11.63
CA ARG A 771 -24.29 0.44 -11.87
C ARG A 771 -22.97 0.70 -12.60
N SER A 772 -22.26 -0.34 -13.05
CA SER A 772 -20.96 -0.20 -13.68
C SER A 772 -21.07 0.14 -15.18
N VAL A 773 -20.24 1.07 -15.62
CA VAL A 773 -20.04 1.41 -17.05
C VAL A 773 -19.24 0.34 -17.81
N ALA A 774 -18.84 -0.75 -17.14
CA ALA A 774 -18.12 -1.84 -17.76
C ALA A 774 -19.03 -2.78 -18.58
N MET A 775 -18.42 -3.47 -19.55
CA MET A 775 -19.07 -4.46 -20.42
C MET A 775 -19.26 -5.83 -19.77
N PHE A 776 -18.29 -6.28 -18.96
CA PHE A 776 -18.27 -7.60 -18.30
C PHE A 776 -17.58 -7.48 -16.93
N ALA A 777 -17.91 -8.37 -16.00
CA ALA A 777 -17.30 -8.46 -14.67
C ALA A 777 -16.37 -9.68 -14.52
N ASN A 778 -15.27 -9.52 -13.78
CA ASN A 778 -14.36 -10.60 -13.41
C ASN A 778 -13.86 -10.46 -11.95
N LYS A 779 -14.00 -11.47 -11.08
CA LYS A 779 -14.36 -12.87 -11.37
C LYS A 779 -15.45 -13.43 -10.46
N PHE A 780 -16.09 -14.48 -10.97
CA PHE A 780 -17.04 -15.31 -10.25
C PHE A 780 -16.56 -16.76 -10.21
N HIS A 781 -17.03 -17.51 -9.23
CA HIS A 781 -16.82 -18.95 -9.10
C HIS A 781 -18.13 -19.54 -8.62
N TYR A 782 -18.89 -20.20 -9.48
CA TYR A 782 -20.31 -20.50 -9.25
C TYR A 782 -20.57 -21.24 -7.91
N GLY A 783 -19.69 -22.18 -7.51
CA GLY A 783 -19.68 -22.78 -6.17
C GLY A 783 -19.21 -21.85 -5.03
N PHE A 784 -19.56 -20.56 -5.05
CA PHE A 784 -19.28 -19.56 -4.01
C PHE A 784 -20.20 -18.35 -4.21
N HIS A 785 -21.05 -18.05 -3.21
CA HIS A 785 -22.03 -16.96 -3.29
C HIS A 785 -22.95 -17.06 -4.53
N THR A 786 -23.51 -18.26 -4.74
CA THR A 786 -24.43 -18.62 -5.83
C THR A 786 -25.47 -17.54 -6.11
N ALA A 787 -26.23 -17.16 -5.09
CA ALA A 787 -27.31 -16.18 -5.20
C ALA A 787 -26.86 -14.83 -5.80
N GLY A 788 -25.61 -14.42 -5.61
CA GLY A 788 -25.07 -13.22 -6.26
C GLY A 788 -24.93 -13.38 -7.78
N TYR A 789 -24.43 -14.53 -8.23
CA TYR A 789 -24.33 -14.88 -9.65
C TYR A 789 -25.72 -15.10 -10.27
N ASP A 790 -26.62 -15.78 -9.54
CA ASP A 790 -27.99 -16.03 -9.96
C ASP A 790 -28.81 -14.72 -10.10
N CYS A 791 -28.64 -13.79 -9.17
CA CYS A 791 -29.25 -12.47 -9.26
C CYS A 791 -28.66 -11.58 -10.36
N LEU A 792 -27.37 -11.72 -10.68
CA LEU A 792 -26.77 -11.00 -11.81
C LEU A 792 -27.27 -11.55 -13.16
N GLU A 793 -27.47 -12.86 -13.26
CA GLU A 793 -28.09 -13.48 -14.44
C GLU A 793 -29.56 -13.07 -14.60
N GLN A 794 -30.34 -13.07 -13.51
CA GLN A 794 -31.73 -12.60 -13.55
C GLN A 794 -31.84 -11.10 -13.90
N TRP A 795 -30.97 -10.25 -13.37
CA TRP A 795 -30.87 -8.83 -13.75
C TRP A 795 -30.58 -8.66 -15.24
N TYR A 796 -29.64 -9.45 -15.77
CA TYR A 796 -29.24 -9.39 -17.16
C TYR A 796 -30.38 -9.75 -18.12
N PHE A 797 -31.09 -10.86 -17.88
CA PHE A 797 -32.23 -11.25 -18.70
C PHE A 797 -33.45 -10.34 -18.51
N TRP A 798 -33.63 -9.72 -17.34
CA TRP A 798 -34.62 -8.65 -17.15
C TRP A 798 -34.29 -7.40 -18.00
N ARG A 799 -33.02 -7.01 -18.09
CA ARG A 799 -32.56 -5.91 -18.97
C ARG A 799 -32.82 -6.22 -20.45
N VAL A 800 -32.47 -7.42 -20.92
CA VAL A 800 -32.80 -7.86 -22.30
C VAL A 800 -34.31 -7.75 -22.56
N ALA A 801 -35.15 -8.31 -21.70
CA ALA A 801 -36.61 -8.27 -21.88
C ALA A 801 -37.17 -6.82 -21.88
N ARG A 802 -36.58 -5.90 -21.12
CA ARG A 802 -36.90 -4.46 -21.15
C ARG A 802 -36.47 -3.79 -22.46
N GLU A 803 -35.30 -4.11 -23.00
CA GLU A 803 -34.78 -3.56 -24.26
C GLU A 803 -35.52 -4.09 -25.50
N ASP A 804 -36.03 -5.32 -25.44
CA ASP A 804 -36.86 -5.93 -26.48
C ASP A 804 -38.29 -5.37 -26.44
N SER A 805 -38.89 -5.22 -25.26
CA SER A 805 -40.28 -4.72 -25.11
C SER A 805 -40.44 -3.22 -25.28
N THR A 806 -39.43 -2.41 -24.93
CA THR A 806 -39.47 -0.95 -25.12
C THR A 806 -38.83 -0.48 -26.43
N GLY A 807 -38.09 -1.35 -27.11
CA GLY A 807 -37.22 -1.00 -28.25
C GLY A 807 -36.00 -0.13 -27.88
N HIS A 808 -36.00 0.52 -26.71
CA HIS A 808 -35.00 1.47 -26.26
C HIS A 808 -33.76 0.80 -25.65
N VAL A 809 -32.62 1.51 -25.64
CA VAL A 809 -31.36 1.05 -25.06
C VAL A 809 -30.91 2.04 -23.99
N ASP A 810 -31.03 1.61 -22.73
CA ASP A 810 -30.83 2.41 -21.52
C ASP A 810 -29.32 2.55 -21.21
N LEU A 811 -28.65 3.39 -22.01
CA LEU A 811 -27.19 3.51 -22.10
C LEU A 811 -26.74 4.87 -22.68
N ASP A 812 -25.95 5.64 -21.92
CA ASP A 812 -25.24 6.81 -22.46
C ASP A 812 -24.10 6.41 -23.41
N THR A 813 -24.33 6.50 -24.73
CA THR A 813 -23.30 6.27 -25.77
C THR A 813 -22.29 7.43 -25.90
N HIS A 814 -22.60 8.62 -25.37
CA HIS A 814 -21.68 9.76 -25.36
C HIS A 814 -20.47 9.47 -24.47
N LEU A 815 -20.66 8.89 -23.27
CA LEU A 815 -19.56 8.39 -22.43
C LEU A 815 -18.57 7.49 -23.19
N TYR A 816 -19.06 6.46 -23.87
CA TYR A 816 -18.20 5.46 -24.55
C TYR A 816 -17.45 6.04 -25.74
N SER A 817 -18.12 6.86 -26.57
CA SER A 817 -17.46 7.58 -27.68
C SER A 817 -16.44 8.62 -27.19
N ASN A 818 -16.64 9.16 -25.98
CA ASN A 818 -15.72 10.13 -25.38
C ASN A 818 -14.49 9.54 -24.68
N LEU A 819 -14.38 8.21 -24.56
CA LEU A 819 -13.22 7.56 -23.94
C LEU A 819 -11.92 7.93 -24.67
N ASP A 820 -10.84 8.09 -23.91
CA ASP A 820 -9.50 8.44 -24.42
C ASP A 820 -9.03 7.46 -25.51
N ILE A 821 -9.37 6.17 -25.35
CA ILE A 821 -9.08 5.12 -26.33
C ILE A 821 -9.77 5.34 -27.69
N VAL A 822 -11.04 5.77 -27.70
CA VAL A 822 -11.82 6.02 -28.92
C VAL A 822 -11.36 7.32 -29.57
N LYS A 823 -11.30 8.41 -28.80
CA LYS A 823 -10.84 9.73 -29.27
C LYS A 823 -9.47 9.68 -29.95
N HIS A 824 -8.54 8.88 -29.43
CA HIS A 824 -7.22 8.74 -30.06
C HIS A 824 -7.18 7.75 -31.23
N ALA A 825 -7.94 6.67 -31.23
CA ALA A 825 -8.02 5.81 -32.41
C ALA A 825 -8.58 6.56 -33.63
N LEU A 826 -9.60 7.40 -33.43
CA LEU A 826 -10.24 8.21 -34.48
C LEU A 826 -9.45 9.46 -34.90
N ARG A 827 -8.33 9.77 -34.24
CA ARG A 827 -7.42 10.89 -34.62
C ARG A 827 -6.45 10.55 -35.76
N ARG A 828 -6.45 9.32 -36.28
CA ARG A 828 -5.72 8.98 -37.51
C ARG A 828 -6.39 9.65 -38.72
N LYS A 829 -5.68 10.57 -39.37
CA LYS A 829 -5.85 10.72 -40.83
C LYS A 829 -5.39 9.41 -41.51
N PRO A 830 -5.96 9.02 -42.67
CA PRO A 830 -5.40 7.96 -43.49
C PRO A 830 -3.94 8.27 -43.87
N LEU A 831 -3.10 7.23 -43.98
CA LEU A 831 -1.76 7.38 -44.55
C LEU A 831 -1.87 7.44 -46.08
N PRO A 832 -1.13 8.34 -46.77
CA PRO A 832 -1.06 8.35 -48.22
C PRO A 832 -0.50 7.03 -48.78
N GLN A 833 -0.96 6.62 -49.96
CA GLN A 833 -0.34 5.55 -50.73
C GLN A 833 0.98 6.00 -51.34
N ALA A 834 1.90 5.06 -51.54
CA ALA A 834 3.07 5.22 -52.39
C ALA A 834 3.05 4.13 -53.46
N GLY A 835 2.76 4.52 -54.70
CA GLY A 835 3.10 3.79 -55.93
C GLY A 835 4.21 4.55 -56.67
N ASN A 836 4.82 4.01 -57.73
CA ASN A 836 4.63 2.70 -58.35
C ASN A 836 5.97 2.21 -58.92
N VAL A 837 6.12 0.88 -59.03
CA VAL A 837 6.99 0.26 -60.04
C VAL A 837 6.08 -0.51 -61.00
N SER A 838 6.20 -0.15 -62.28
CA SER A 838 5.58 -0.69 -63.50
C SER A 838 4.71 -1.97 -63.46
N THR A 839 3.48 -1.81 -63.99
CA THR A 839 2.75 -2.74 -64.91
C THR A 839 2.46 -4.19 -64.49
N TRP A 840 1.18 -4.51 -64.26
CA TRP A 840 0.20 -4.96 -65.28
C TRP A 840 -1.23 -4.51 -64.82
N PRO A 841 -2.31 -4.55 -65.66
CA PRO A 841 -3.26 -3.43 -65.78
C PRO A 841 -4.69 -3.62 -65.23
N SER A 842 -5.45 -2.49 -65.22
CA SER A 842 -6.93 -2.32 -65.38
C SER A 842 -7.88 -3.06 -64.40
N HIS A 843 -8.90 -2.44 -63.78
CA HIS A 843 -9.65 -1.21 -64.09
C HIS A 843 -9.95 -0.33 -62.83
N ASP A 844 -9.95 0.99 -63.01
CA ASP A 844 -10.94 2.03 -62.60
C ASP A 844 -11.60 2.00 -61.18
N ALA A 845 -11.69 3.10 -60.39
CA ALA A 845 -11.26 4.50 -60.58
C ALA A 845 -11.04 5.29 -59.25
N ALA A 846 -10.28 6.40 -59.32
CA ALA A 846 -10.00 7.46 -58.30
C ALA A 846 -9.08 7.11 -57.08
N VAL A 847 -8.17 7.92 -56.49
CA VAL A 847 -7.79 9.39 -56.49
C VAL A 847 -8.67 10.30 -55.61
N PRO A 848 -8.19 11.36 -54.89
CA PRO A 848 -6.82 11.83 -54.51
C PRO A 848 -6.54 11.69 -52.97
N GLY A 849 -5.48 12.21 -52.32
CA GLY A 849 -4.18 12.78 -52.77
C GLY A 849 -3.59 13.88 -51.83
N SER A 850 -2.26 13.82 -51.55
CA SER A 850 -1.37 14.90 -51.00
C SER A 850 -1.50 15.31 -49.49
N THR A 851 -0.50 15.86 -48.77
CA THR A 851 0.89 16.33 -49.06
C THR A 851 1.93 15.98 -47.95
N SER A 852 3.22 15.94 -48.34
CA SER A 852 4.48 16.32 -47.61
C SER A 852 4.73 16.01 -46.11
N GLU A 853 5.72 15.15 -45.85
CA GLU A 853 6.85 15.44 -44.93
C GLU A 853 7.90 16.33 -45.69
N LYS A 854 9.03 16.86 -45.16
CA LYS A 854 9.84 16.71 -43.93
C LYS A 854 10.67 18.02 -43.74
N PRO A 855 11.35 18.30 -42.60
CA PRO A 855 12.51 17.52 -42.13
C PRO A 855 12.45 17.12 -40.65
N SER A 856 13.33 16.20 -40.25
CA SER A 856 13.45 15.71 -38.87
C SER A 856 14.92 15.53 -38.50
N VAL A 857 15.35 16.12 -37.38
CA VAL A 857 16.55 15.66 -36.66
C VAL A 857 16.10 14.69 -35.59
N ASN A 858 16.69 13.50 -35.58
CA ASN A 858 16.39 12.45 -34.63
C ASN A 858 17.68 11.66 -34.39
N ASP A 859 18.30 11.82 -33.22
CA ASP A 859 19.08 10.75 -32.57
C ASP A 859 19.60 11.18 -31.20
N VAL A 860 19.30 10.37 -30.17
CA VAL A 860 20.24 10.08 -29.08
C VAL A 860 19.94 8.64 -28.57
N HIS A 861 20.98 7.81 -28.51
CA HIS A 861 20.96 6.43 -28.01
C HIS A 861 21.34 6.38 -26.51
N PHE A 862 21.17 5.26 -25.80
CA PHE A 862 21.69 5.10 -24.42
C PHE A 862 22.28 3.70 -24.17
N PRO A 863 23.39 3.56 -23.41
CA PRO A 863 24.08 2.29 -23.22
C PRO A 863 23.33 1.32 -22.28
N SER A 864 23.61 0.02 -22.42
CA SER A 864 23.21 -0.98 -21.42
C SER A 864 24.30 -1.14 -20.36
N PRO A 865 24.01 -0.99 -19.05
CA PRO A 865 24.94 -1.42 -18.02
C PRO A 865 25.03 -2.95 -18.02
N GLY A 866 26.18 -3.49 -18.39
CA GLY A 866 26.48 -4.91 -18.21
C GLY A 866 26.90 -5.20 -16.75
N MET A 867 27.38 -6.42 -16.52
CA MET A 867 27.83 -6.96 -15.23
C MET A 867 26.89 -6.87 -14.00
N THR A 868 25.72 -6.21 -14.04
CA THR A 868 24.75 -6.35 -12.94
C THR A 868 24.09 -7.72 -13.01
N VAL A 869 24.47 -8.61 -12.09
CA VAL A 869 23.70 -9.82 -11.80
C VAL A 869 22.45 -9.43 -10.99
N LEU A 870 21.42 -8.97 -11.71
CA LEU A 870 20.13 -8.58 -11.13
C LEU A 870 19.50 -9.81 -10.45
N ALA A 871 19.47 -9.79 -9.12
CA ALA A 871 19.07 -10.88 -8.28
C ALA A 871 17.54 -10.91 -8.14
N SER A 872 16.94 -11.78 -8.96
CA SER A 872 15.51 -12.03 -9.19
C SER A 872 14.92 -11.34 -10.42
N GLY A 873 13.93 -11.99 -11.03
CA GLY A 873 13.07 -11.39 -12.06
C GLY A 873 12.01 -10.49 -11.42
N THR A 874 12.43 -9.47 -10.68
CA THR A 874 11.55 -8.45 -10.07
C THR A 874 11.25 -7.34 -11.08
N ASN A 875 10.02 -6.86 -11.08
CA ASN A 875 9.45 -5.98 -12.09
C ASN A 875 9.71 -4.52 -11.62
N CYS A 876 10.93 -4.02 -11.75
CA CYS A 876 11.38 -2.83 -11.00
C CYS A 876 10.59 -1.52 -11.20
N THR A 877 10.28 -1.08 -12.41
CA THR A 877 9.33 0.03 -12.64
C THR A 877 7.93 -0.12 -12.02
N LYS A 878 7.45 -1.34 -11.74
CA LYS A 878 6.20 -1.55 -10.98
C LYS A 878 6.47 -1.32 -9.48
N VAL A 879 7.60 -1.84 -8.99
CA VAL A 879 8.13 -1.54 -7.66
C VAL A 879 8.29 -0.02 -7.44
N TRP A 880 8.75 0.74 -8.43
CA TRP A 880 8.86 2.21 -8.37
C TRP A 880 7.49 2.92 -8.39
N GLN A 881 6.48 2.31 -9.02
CA GLN A 881 5.14 2.86 -9.19
C GLN A 881 4.18 2.50 -8.04
N GLY A 882 4.66 1.89 -6.96
CA GLY A 882 3.83 1.46 -5.83
C GLY A 882 2.86 0.31 -6.17
N ASP A 883 3.16 -0.49 -7.20
CA ASP A 883 2.31 -1.63 -7.58
C ASP A 883 2.41 -2.72 -6.51
N GLU A 884 1.44 -2.76 -5.60
CA GLU A 884 1.41 -3.69 -4.47
C GLU A 884 1.48 -5.16 -4.90
N THR A 885 0.89 -5.51 -6.06
CA THR A 885 0.94 -6.90 -6.56
C THR A 885 2.37 -7.32 -6.90
N GLU A 886 3.21 -6.36 -7.32
CA GLU A 886 4.63 -6.58 -7.54
C GLU A 886 5.45 -6.51 -6.27
N ILE A 887 5.19 -5.53 -5.39
CA ILE A 887 5.89 -5.42 -4.11
C ILE A 887 5.73 -6.72 -3.30
N LEU A 888 4.52 -7.28 -3.24
CA LEU A 888 4.26 -8.58 -2.61
C LEU A 888 4.91 -9.76 -3.35
N ARG A 889 5.01 -9.72 -4.69
CA ARG A 889 5.71 -10.74 -5.50
C ARG A 889 7.22 -10.70 -5.30
N ALA A 890 7.79 -9.52 -5.09
CA ALA A 890 9.22 -9.34 -4.85
C ALA A 890 9.60 -9.70 -3.41
N LYS A 891 8.78 -9.32 -2.41
CA LYS A 891 8.91 -9.76 -1.01
C LYS A 891 8.94 -11.28 -0.84
N SER A 892 8.18 -12.00 -1.68
CA SER A 892 8.11 -13.46 -1.62
C SER A 892 9.30 -14.18 -2.27
N HIS A 893 10.21 -13.47 -2.94
CA HIS A 893 11.46 -14.05 -3.47
C HIS A 893 12.57 -14.07 -2.39
N LYS A 894 12.64 -15.17 -1.62
CA LYS A 894 13.76 -15.44 -0.69
C LYS A 894 15.05 -15.96 -1.39
N SER A 895 15.30 -15.54 -2.63
CA SER A 895 16.49 -15.95 -3.40
C SER A 895 17.67 -15.00 -3.12
N ARG A 896 18.76 -15.53 -2.55
CA ARG A 896 20.05 -14.81 -2.48
C ARG A 896 20.59 -14.49 -3.88
N PRO A 897 21.41 -13.43 -4.05
CA PRO A 897 22.13 -13.18 -5.28
C PRO A 897 23.06 -14.34 -5.63
N ALA A 898 23.25 -14.59 -6.92
CA ALA A 898 24.44 -15.27 -7.39
C ALA A 898 25.58 -14.24 -7.35
N ARG A 899 26.37 -14.22 -6.27
CA ARG A 899 27.57 -13.37 -6.15
C ARG A 899 28.52 -13.66 -7.32
N ARG A 900 29.25 -12.63 -7.78
CA ARG A 900 30.31 -12.81 -8.80
C ARG A 900 31.34 -13.85 -8.33
N PRO A 901 31.80 -14.76 -9.22
CA PRO A 901 32.66 -15.87 -8.83
C PRO A 901 34.07 -15.40 -8.40
N PRO A 902 34.83 -16.22 -7.64
CA PRO A 902 36.23 -15.95 -7.36
C PRO A 902 37.03 -15.72 -8.64
N GLY A 903 37.95 -14.74 -8.63
CA GLY A 903 38.73 -14.35 -9.81
C GLY A 903 38.01 -13.51 -10.86
N PHE A 904 36.70 -13.18 -10.68
CA PHE A 904 35.95 -12.39 -11.66
C PHE A 904 36.60 -11.04 -11.97
N TYR A 905 36.91 -10.26 -10.93
CA TYR A 905 37.52 -8.94 -11.10
C TYR A 905 38.90 -9.04 -11.73
N ASP A 906 39.76 -9.89 -11.17
CA ASP A 906 41.13 -10.12 -11.62
C ASP A 906 41.18 -10.51 -13.12
N LYS A 907 40.20 -11.29 -13.59
CA LYS A 907 40.05 -11.64 -15.01
C LYS A 907 39.54 -10.47 -15.87
N ILE A 908 38.51 -9.76 -15.43
CA ILE A 908 37.81 -8.79 -16.29
C ILE A 908 38.50 -7.43 -16.37
N THR A 909 39.24 -7.03 -15.33
CA THR A 909 40.07 -5.82 -15.33
C THR A 909 41.38 -5.99 -16.12
N SER A 910 41.69 -7.20 -16.62
CA SER A 910 42.85 -7.43 -17.49
C SER A 910 42.83 -6.62 -18.80
N LYS A 911 41.65 -6.11 -19.21
CA LYS A 911 41.47 -5.18 -20.33
C LYS A 911 40.59 -4.01 -19.90
N CYS A 912 41.21 -2.95 -19.40
CA CYS A 912 40.48 -1.84 -18.76
C CYS A 912 39.50 -1.07 -19.66
N SER A 913 39.68 -1.04 -20.99
CA SER A 913 38.69 -0.48 -21.92
C SER A 913 37.43 -1.35 -22.00
N THR A 914 37.63 -2.67 -22.14
CA THR A 914 36.56 -3.68 -22.06
C THR A 914 35.85 -3.61 -20.71
N TYR A 915 36.59 -3.55 -19.60
CA TYR A 915 35.99 -3.43 -18.26
C TYR A 915 35.09 -2.20 -18.12
N ARG A 916 35.57 -1.00 -18.48
CA ARG A 916 34.79 0.24 -18.35
C ARG A 916 33.48 0.19 -19.15
N THR A 917 33.56 -0.30 -20.39
CA THR A 917 32.41 -0.43 -21.29
C THR A 917 31.43 -1.52 -20.81
N GLU A 918 31.91 -2.75 -20.56
CA GLU A 918 31.06 -3.86 -20.16
C GLU A 918 30.46 -3.69 -18.76
N ALA A 919 31.14 -3.01 -17.83
CA ALA A 919 30.57 -2.70 -16.53
C ALA A 919 29.47 -1.64 -16.65
N GLY A 920 29.51 -0.78 -17.68
CA GLY A 920 28.56 0.32 -17.85
C GLY A 920 28.93 1.56 -17.05
N TYR A 921 30.22 1.94 -17.04
CA TYR A 921 30.62 3.26 -16.55
C TYR A 921 30.19 4.36 -17.51
N VAL A 922 29.71 5.47 -16.97
CA VAL A 922 29.18 6.60 -17.76
C VAL A 922 30.32 7.56 -18.09
N GLU A 923 30.79 7.52 -19.32
CA GLU A 923 31.89 8.37 -19.82
C GLU A 923 31.42 9.58 -20.61
N GLN A 924 30.21 9.53 -21.19
CA GLN A 924 29.58 10.69 -21.82
C GLN A 924 28.97 11.60 -20.74
N VAL A 925 29.22 12.91 -20.85
CA VAL A 925 28.91 13.92 -19.82
C VAL A 925 28.62 15.26 -20.47
N SER A 926 27.65 15.99 -19.94
CA SER A 926 27.32 17.33 -20.43
C SER A 926 28.31 18.40 -19.95
N GLU A 927 28.47 19.50 -20.70
CA GLU A 927 29.35 20.62 -20.32
C GLU A 927 28.98 21.21 -18.95
N GLU A 928 27.69 21.19 -18.60
CA GLU A 928 27.20 21.56 -17.27
C GLU A 928 27.87 20.73 -16.16
N GLU A 929 28.02 19.42 -16.34
CA GLU A 929 28.66 18.55 -15.36
C GLU A 929 30.18 18.74 -15.37
N LYS A 930 30.80 18.81 -16.56
CA LYS A 930 32.26 19.08 -16.68
C LYS A 930 32.67 20.39 -15.99
N SER A 931 31.82 21.41 -16.05
CA SER A 931 32.03 22.72 -15.41
C SER A 931 31.96 22.69 -13.88
N PHE A 932 31.38 21.63 -13.30
CA PHE A 932 31.10 21.51 -11.86
C PHE A 932 31.48 20.11 -11.32
N PRO A 933 32.77 19.74 -11.29
CA PRO A 933 33.18 18.42 -10.85
C PRO A 933 32.91 18.19 -9.36
N LEU A 934 32.59 16.94 -9.02
CA LEU A 934 32.32 16.46 -7.67
C LEU A 934 33.44 15.52 -7.18
N ALA A 935 33.65 15.50 -5.88
CA ALA A 935 34.61 14.63 -5.19
C ALA A 935 33.88 13.68 -4.24
N PHE A 936 34.32 12.43 -4.18
CA PHE A 936 33.69 11.39 -3.36
C PHE A 936 34.73 10.63 -2.52
N SER A 937 34.42 10.39 -1.25
CA SER A 937 35.00 9.27 -0.50
C SER A 937 34.04 8.08 -0.51
N ILE A 938 34.58 6.87 -0.60
CA ILE A 938 33.82 5.62 -0.46
C ILE A 938 34.52 4.72 0.56
N LEU A 939 33.88 4.50 1.71
CA LEU A 939 34.40 3.64 2.78
C LEU A 939 33.86 2.21 2.66
N LEU A 940 34.75 1.21 2.73
CA LEU A 940 34.38 -0.21 2.57
C LEU A 940 35.26 -1.17 3.39
N TYR A 941 34.75 -2.39 3.62
CA TYR A 941 35.50 -3.47 4.27
C TYR A 941 35.22 -4.90 3.77
N LYS A 942 34.19 -5.13 2.93
CA LYS A 942 33.83 -6.48 2.46
C LYS A 942 33.21 -6.59 1.05
N ASP A 943 32.07 -5.95 0.79
CA ASP A 943 31.24 -6.26 -0.38
C ASP A 943 31.70 -5.50 -1.64
N VAL A 944 32.78 -5.97 -2.26
CA VAL A 944 33.34 -5.40 -3.50
C VAL A 944 32.27 -5.22 -4.59
N GLU A 945 31.35 -6.17 -4.73
CA GLU A 945 30.24 -6.11 -5.70
C GLU A 945 29.18 -5.04 -5.36
N GLN A 946 28.97 -4.73 -4.08
CA GLN A 946 28.08 -3.61 -3.69
C GLN A 946 28.79 -2.26 -3.88
N VAL A 947 30.10 -2.22 -3.62
CA VAL A 947 30.97 -1.03 -3.79
C VAL A 947 31.15 -0.68 -5.27
N GLU A 948 31.38 -1.65 -6.15
CA GLU A 948 31.52 -1.41 -7.59
C GLU A 948 30.24 -0.82 -8.18
N ARG A 949 29.08 -1.37 -7.79
CA ARG A 949 27.76 -0.88 -8.24
C ARG A 949 27.48 0.54 -7.77
N LEU A 950 27.80 0.86 -6.51
CA LEU A 950 27.74 2.22 -5.99
C LEU A 950 28.69 3.16 -6.76
N LEU A 951 29.96 2.79 -6.89
CA LEU A 951 30.98 3.57 -7.60
C LEU A 951 30.54 3.85 -9.04
N ARG A 952 30.11 2.84 -9.79
CA ARG A 952 29.62 2.97 -11.17
C ARG A 952 28.41 3.90 -11.28
N ALA A 953 27.49 3.89 -10.32
CA ALA A 953 26.36 4.81 -10.33
C ALA A 953 26.83 6.27 -10.20
N VAL A 954 27.72 6.57 -9.25
CA VAL A 954 28.24 7.92 -9.04
C VAL A 954 29.35 8.35 -10.00
N TYR A 955 29.99 7.41 -10.70
CA TYR A 955 31.17 7.67 -11.56
C TYR A 955 30.86 8.58 -12.74
N ARG A 956 31.73 9.57 -12.96
CA ARG A 956 31.94 10.31 -14.22
C ARG A 956 33.43 10.61 -14.37
N PRO A 957 33.98 10.75 -15.59
CA PRO A 957 35.42 10.92 -15.81
C PRO A 957 36.02 12.25 -15.30
N HIS A 958 35.20 13.30 -15.12
CA HIS A 958 35.66 14.60 -14.61
C HIS A 958 35.67 14.70 -13.07
N ASN A 959 34.92 13.83 -12.38
CA ASN A 959 34.85 13.76 -10.93
C ASN A 959 36.08 13.05 -10.33
N LEU A 960 36.24 13.06 -9.00
CA LEU A 960 37.31 12.33 -8.30
C LEU A 960 36.75 11.38 -7.22
N TYR A 961 37.37 10.21 -7.07
CA TYR A 961 36.91 9.17 -6.16
C TYR A 961 38.07 8.61 -5.33
N CYS A 962 37.99 8.75 -4.01
CA CYS A 962 38.91 8.12 -3.07
C CYS A 962 38.24 6.91 -2.39
N LEU A 963 38.79 5.72 -2.60
CA LEU A 963 38.31 4.48 -1.98
C LEU A 963 39.19 4.13 -0.77
N HIS A 964 38.59 4.05 0.41
CA HIS A 964 39.26 3.54 1.61
C HIS A 964 38.78 2.14 1.95
N THR A 965 39.71 1.20 1.89
CA THR A 965 39.51 -0.19 2.28
C THR A 965 40.03 -0.38 3.71
N ASP A 966 39.14 -0.59 4.68
CA ASP A 966 39.44 -0.87 6.09
C ASP A 966 40.59 -1.90 6.21
N LEU A 967 41.55 -1.68 7.11
CA LEU A 967 42.70 -2.55 7.32
C LEU A 967 42.28 -4.01 7.63
N LYS A 968 41.12 -4.22 8.26
CA LYS A 968 40.52 -5.54 8.54
C LYS A 968 39.94 -6.25 7.30
N ALA A 969 39.81 -5.58 6.17
CA ALA A 969 39.36 -6.20 4.93
C ALA A 969 40.39 -7.22 4.45
N SER A 970 39.92 -8.40 4.04
CA SER A 970 40.80 -9.51 3.65
C SER A 970 41.67 -9.18 2.43
N ALA A 971 42.80 -9.87 2.30
CA ALA A 971 43.70 -9.71 1.15
C ALA A 971 43.01 -9.95 -0.20
N HIS A 972 41.93 -10.74 -0.24
CA HIS A 972 41.11 -10.93 -1.44
C HIS A 972 40.32 -9.66 -1.79
N VAL A 973 39.61 -9.05 -0.82
CA VAL A 973 38.88 -7.79 -0.99
C VAL A 973 39.85 -6.68 -1.41
N GLN A 974 41.01 -6.59 -0.76
CA GLN A 974 42.04 -5.62 -1.09
C GLN A 974 42.56 -5.76 -2.52
N ARG A 975 42.86 -6.99 -2.98
CA ARG A 975 43.32 -7.23 -4.37
C ARG A 975 42.26 -6.85 -5.41
N GLN A 976 41.00 -7.23 -5.19
CA GLN A 976 39.92 -6.92 -6.13
C GLN A 976 39.66 -5.40 -6.22
N ILE A 977 39.79 -4.67 -5.12
CA ILE A 977 39.68 -3.20 -5.13
C ILE A 977 40.87 -2.56 -5.84
N THR A 978 42.10 -3.08 -5.67
CA THR A 978 43.24 -2.65 -6.49
C THR A 978 42.98 -2.87 -7.98
N ALA A 979 42.54 -4.08 -8.37
CA ALA A 979 42.23 -4.43 -9.75
C ALA A 979 41.18 -3.49 -10.39
N LEU A 980 40.10 -3.17 -9.65
CA LEU A 980 39.08 -2.22 -10.06
C LEU A 980 39.62 -0.80 -10.25
N VAL A 981 40.40 -0.31 -9.28
CA VAL A 981 40.94 1.06 -9.27
C VAL A 981 41.94 1.27 -10.42
N THR A 982 42.77 0.28 -10.73
CA THR A 982 43.74 0.34 -11.85
C THR A 982 43.08 0.64 -13.21
N CYS A 983 41.81 0.30 -13.40
CA CYS A 983 41.09 0.56 -14.65
C CYS A 983 40.31 1.89 -14.72
N LEU A 984 40.34 2.73 -13.68
CA LEU A 984 39.52 3.93 -13.57
C LEU A 984 40.41 5.13 -13.18
N PRO A 985 40.90 5.94 -14.14
CA PRO A 985 42.06 6.83 -13.94
C PRO A 985 41.86 7.96 -12.93
N ASN A 986 40.60 8.35 -12.68
CA ASN A 986 40.19 9.37 -11.71
C ASN A 986 39.67 8.77 -10.38
N VAL A 987 39.80 7.45 -10.22
CA VAL A 987 39.56 6.72 -8.97
C VAL A 987 40.92 6.33 -8.39
N PHE A 988 41.11 6.45 -7.08
CA PHE A 988 42.34 6.03 -6.41
C PHE A 988 42.05 5.50 -5.01
N GLN A 989 42.96 4.66 -4.49
CA GLN A 989 42.87 4.23 -3.10
C GLN A 989 43.43 5.28 -2.13
N ALA A 990 42.85 5.35 -0.95
CA ALA A 990 43.35 6.15 0.15
C ALA A 990 44.84 5.83 0.43
N PRO A 991 45.73 6.82 0.61
CA PRO A 991 47.17 6.60 0.74
C PRO A 991 47.59 5.80 1.98
N ARG A 992 46.68 5.61 2.96
CA ARG A 992 46.83 4.65 4.06
C ARG A 992 45.48 4.02 4.43
N ARG A 993 45.52 2.75 4.83
CA ARG A 993 44.37 2.01 5.39
C ARG A 993 44.28 2.22 6.91
N VAL A 994 43.08 2.12 7.47
CA VAL A 994 42.79 2.31 8.90
C VAL A 994 41.98 1.13 9.42
N ASP A 995 42.30 0.65 10.62
CA ASP A 995 41.45 -0.30 11.35
C ASP A 995 40.24 0.44 11.95
N VAL A 996 39.11 0.46 11.22
CA VAL A 996 37.91 1.20 11.63
C VAL A 996 37.19 0.48 12.78
N ARG A 997 37.21 1.09 13.98
CA ARG A 997 36.56 0.61 15.21
C ARG A 997 35.39 1.52 15.57
N TRP A 998 34.17 0.96 15.53
CA TRP A 998 32.93 1.71 15.73
C TRP A 998 32.92 2.52 17.04
N GLY A 999 32.46 3.76 16.98
CA GLY A 999 32.36 4.68 18.12
C GLY A 999 33.68 5.33 18.54
N THR A 1000 34.76 5.15 17.78
CA THR A 1000 36.07 5.79 17.98
C THR A 1000 36.44 6.70 16.80
N PHE A 1001 37.50 7.51 16.95
CA PHE A 1001 38.03 8.37 15.89
C PHE A 1001 38.30 7.67 14.56
N THR A 1002 38.65 6.39 14.57
CA THR A 1002 38.96 5.61 13.37
C THR A 1002 37.78 5.45 12.40
N VAL A 1003 36.56 5.86 12.77
CA VAL A 1003 35.41 6.00 11.84
C VAL A 1003 35.50 7.27 10.99
N LEU A 1004 36.00 8.38 11.56
CA LEU A 1004 36.18 9.67 10.91
C LEU A 1004 37.50 9.77 10.14
N GLU A 1005 38.55 9.13 10.66
CA GLU A 1005 39.90 9.17 10.09
C GLU A 1005 39.99 8.81 8.59
N PRO A 1006 39.29 7.78 8.06
CA PRO A 1006 39.23 7.48 6.64
C PRO A 1006 38.74 8.65 5.76
N GLU A 1007 37.75 9.41 6.24
CA GLU A 1007 37.19 10.54 5.50
C GLU A 1007 38.24 11.64 5.34
N LEU A 1008 38.95 11.97 6.42
CA LEU A 1008 40.00 12.99 6.44
C LEU A 1008 41.18 12.61 5.52
N ILE A 1009 41.59 11.33 5.54
CA ILE A 1009 42.60 10.79 4.61
C ILE A 1009 42.16 10.97 3.15
N CYS A 1010 40.88 10.71 2.85
CA CYS A 1010 40.36 10.86 1.50
C CYS A 1010 40.19 12.33 1.08
N MET A 1011 39.66 13.19 1.96
CA MET A 1011 39.56 14.64 1.75
C MET A 1011 40.92 15.24 1.38
N GLU A 1012 41.96 14.93 2.17
CA GLU A 1012 43.34 15.38 1.93
C GLU A 1012 43.85 14.93 0.55
N ALA A 1013 43.65 13.66 0.22
CA ALA A 1013 44.08 13.11 -1.06
C ALA A 1013 43.27 13.68 -2.26
N LEU A 1014 42.01 14.08 -2.06
CA LEU A 1014 41.17 14.73 -3.08
C LEU A 1014 41.54 16.20 -3.29
N LEU A 1015 41.87 16.95 -2.22
CA LEU A 1015 42.40 18.32 -2.31
C LEU A 1015 43.71 18.36 -3.09
N ARG A 1016 44.62 17.41 -2.83
CA ARG A 1016 45.92 17.29 -3.51
C ARG A 1016 45.80 16.84 -4.97
N LYS A 1017 44.79 16.03 -5.32
CA LYS A 1017 44.59 15.53 -6.69
C LYS A 1017 44.03 16.57 -7.65
N SER A 1018 43.20 17.51 -7.19
CA SER A 1018 42.76 18.63 -8.03
C SER A 1018 42.23 19.83 -7.23
N LYS A 1019 42.32 21.01 -7.87
CA LYS A 1019 41.64 22.25 -7.47
C LYS A 1019 40.30 22.48 -8.17
N SER A 1020 39.93 21.65 -9.17
CA SER A 1020 38.76 21.90 -10.05
C SER A 1020 37.40 21.49 -9.48
N TRP A 1021 37.36 20.56 -8.51
CA TRP A 1021 36.10 20.08 -7.95
C TRP A 1021 35.47 21.10 -6.99
N ARG A 1022 34.13 21.03 -6.85
CA ARG A 1022 33.34 22.06 -6.16
C ARG A 1022 32.75 21.58 -4.84
N TYR A 1023 32.36 20.32 -4.78
CA TYR A 1023 31.72 19.71 -3.62
C TYR A 1023 32.26 18.30 -3.35
N PHE A 1024 32.39 17.97 -2.07
CA PHE A 1024 32.70 16.67 -1.52
C PHE A 1024 31.43 15.99 -1.00
N ILE A 1025 31.27 14.70 -1.26
CA ILE A 1025 30.19 13.86 -0.71
C ILE A 1025 30.81 12.58 -0.17
N ASN A 1026 30.65 12.28 1.12
CA ASN A 1026 31.07 10.98 1.65
C ASN A 1026 30.01 9.90 1.43
N LEU A 1027 30.47 8.67 1.25
CA LEU A 1027 29.65 7.48 1.01
C LEU A 1027 30.22 6.28 1.77
N THR A 1028 29.34 5.36 2.15
CA THR A 1028 29.74 4.00 2.56
C THR A 1028 29.26 2.98 1.55
N GLY A 1029 29.92 1.82 1.46
CA GLY A 1029 29.53 0.71 0.58
C GLY A 1029 28.14 0.08 0.83
N GLN A 1030 27.29 0.69 1.66
CA GLN A 1030 25.92 0.28 1.95
C GLN A 1030 24.84 1.25 1.40
N GLU A 1031 25.26 2.25 0.63
CA GLU A 1031 24.38 3.32 0.13
C GLU A 1031 24.03 3.14 -1.36
N PHE A 1032 23.11 3.98 -1.84
CA PHE A 1032 22.81 4.12 -3.27
C PHE A 1032 22.28 5.52 -3.60
N PRO A 1033 22.64 6.14 -4.75
CA PRO A 1033 22.14 7.46 -5.13
C PRO A 1033 20.64 7.48 -5.50
N LEU A 1034 20.00 8.59 -5.13
CA LEU A 1034 18.62 8.96 -5.43
C LEU A 1034 18.50 10.16 -6.39
N LYS A 1035 19.63 10.74 -6.82
CA LYS A 1035 19.75 11.83 -7.80
C LYS A 1035 20.96 11.58 -8.69
N THR A 1036 20.81 11.75 -10.00
CA THR A 1036 21.89 11.52 -10.98
C THR A 1036 23.07 12.48 -10.79
N ASN A 1037 24.21 12.25 -11.47
CA ASN A 1037 25.32 13.22 -11.42
C ASN A 1037 24.87 14.62 -11.86
N LYS A 1038 24.09 14.74 -12.94
CA LYS A 1038 23.57 16.03 -13.41
C LYS A 1038 22.56 16.66 -12.43
N GLU A 1039 21.73 15.85 -11.79
CA GLU A 1039 20.82 16.34 -10.74
C GLU A 1039 21.57 16.78 -9.47
N LEU A 1040 22.62 16.06 -9.07
CA LEU A 1040 23.50 16.47 -7.97
C LEU A 1040 24.21 17.79 -8.31
N VAL A 1041 24.71 17.95 -9.54
CA VAL A 1041 25.27 19.22 -10.04
C VAL A 1041 24.24 20.35 -9.96
N ALA A 1042 22.99 20.12 -10.40
CA ALA A 1042 21.93 21.13 -10.33
C ALA A 1042 21.58 21.51 -8.87
N ILE A 1043 21.49 20.54 -7.96
CA ILE A 1043 21.24 20.75 -6.52
C ILE A 1043 22.39 21.55 -5.89
N LEU A 1044 23.63 21.17 -6.15
CA LEU A 1044 24.82 21.76 -5.52
C LEU A 1044 25.17 23.14 -6.13
N LYS A 1045 24.79 23.41 -7.39
CA LYS A 1045 24.73 24.77 -7.93
C LYS A 1045 23.68 25.62 -7.21
N ALA A 1046 22.48 25.06 -6.96
CA ALA A 1046 21.41 25.75 -6.23
C ALA A 1046 21.76 26.02 -4.76
N TYR A 1047 22.67 25.25 -4.17
CA TYR A 1047 23.21 25.47 -2.83
C TYR A 1047 24.16 26.68 -2.71
N ARG A 1048 24.72 27.19 -3.83
CA ARG A 1048 25.51 28.45 -3.86
C ARG A 1048 26.67 28.52 -2.86
N GLY A 1049 27.29 27.38 -2.52
CA GLY A 1049 28.37 27.26 -1.53
C GLY A 1049 27.96 26.73 -0.16
N ALA A 1050 26.65 26.63 0.13
CA ALA A 1050 26.11 26.05 1.36
C ALA A 1050 26.47 24.56 1.53
N ASN A 1051 26.65 24.12 2.77
CA ASN A 1051 26.89 22.71 3.10
C ASN A 1051 25.62 22.02 3.64
N ASP A 1052 25.29 20.83 3.12
CA ASP A 1052 24.25 19.94 3.66
C ASP A 1052 24.85 19.12 4.81
N ILE A 1053 25.09 19.83 5.91
CA ILE A 1053 25.58 19.33 7.20
C ILE A 1053 24.68 19.92 8.28
N THR A 1054 23.87 19.07 8.90
CA THR A 1054 22.87 19.49 9.90
C THR A 1054 23.08 18.78 11.23
N GLY A 1055 22.65 19.42 12.30
CA GLY A 1055 22.77 18.91 13.66
C GLY A 1055 22.69 20.07 14.67
N ARG A 1056 22.60 19.73 15.95
CA ARG A 1056 22.20 20.65 17.02
C ARG A 1056 22.83 20.26 18.36
N TYR A 1057 22.71 21.13 19.35
CA TYR A 1057 23.28 20.96 20.69
C TYR A 1057 22.42 20.05 21.57
N TYR A 1058 22.73 18.74 21.56
CA TYR A 1058 22.06 17.73 22.38
C TYR A 1058 22.72 17.62 23.77
N LYS A 1059 22.06 18.12 24.82
CA LYS A 1059 22.54 18.01 26.22
C LYS A 1059 22.66 16.55 26.67
N GLU A 1060 21.78 15.69 26.18
CA GLU A 1060 21.77 14.25 26.43
C GLU A 1060 23.01 13.53 25.85
N PHE A 1061 23.68 14.09 24.84
CA PHE A 1061 24.88 13.50 24.23
C PHE A 1061 26.19 13.96 24.86
N ALA A 1062 26.18 14.87 25.84
CA ALA A 1062 27.38 15.33 26.54
C ALA A 1062 28.26 14.18 27.07
N HIS A 1063 27.65 13.06 27.48
CA HIS A 1063 28.34 11.84 27.91
C HIS A 1063 29.32 11.23 26.88
N ARG A 1064 29.21 11.61 25.59
CA ARG A 1064 30.13 11.20 24.53
C ARG A 1064 31.49 11.89 24.64
N TRP A 1065 31.53 13.13 25.15
CA TRP A 1065 32.72 13.99 25.12
C TRP A 1065 33.12 14.61 26.48
N GLN A 1066 32.32 14.47 27.54
CA GLN A 1066 32.67 14.89 28.91
C GLN A 1066 34.09 14.49 29.36
N LYS A 1067 34.61 13.33 28.93
CA LYS A 1067 35.96 12.85 29.27
C LYS A 1067 37.11 13.52 28.49
N ALA A 1068 36.82 14.35 27.49
CA ALA A 1068 37.83 15.06 26.71
C ALA A 1068 38.13 16.49 27.24
N GLY A 1069 37.42 16.95 28.27
CA GLY A 1069 37.52 18.31 28.79
C GLY A 1069 36.72 19.32 27.96
N VAL A 1070 37.08 20.61 28.07
CA VAL A 1070 36.48 21.70 27.28
C VAL A 1070 37.00 21.63 25.84
N ALA A 1071 36.11 21.85 24.86
CA ALA A 1071 36.51 21.93 23.46
C ALA A 1071 37.27 23.24 23.18
N PRO A 1072 38.28 23.23 22.28
CA PRO A 1072 39.08 24.42 21.97
C PRO A 1072 38.21 25.52 21.35
N HIS A 1073 38.72 26.76 21.40
CA HIS A 1073 38.10 27.95 20.78
C HIS A 1073 36.66 28.24 21.25
N ASN A 1074 36.33 27.79 22.48
CA ASN A 1074 35.00 27.88 23.08
C ASN A 1074 33.88 27.40 22.13
N MET A 1075 34.12 26.25 21.47
CA MET A 1075 33.18 25.63 20.55
C MET A 1075 32.17 24.77 21.31
N SER A 1076 30.88 25.03 21.11
CA SER A 1076 29.82 24.12 21.57
C SER A 1076 29.78 22.88 20.68
N VAL A 1077 29.69 21.68 21.25
CA VAL A 1077 29.67 20.45 20.43
C VAL A 1077 28.25 20.16 19.94
N ALA A 1078 28.04 20.29 18.63
CA ALA A 1078 26.81 19.89 17.96
C ALA A 1078 26.93 18.46 17.42
N SER A 1079 25.84 17.70 17.45
CA SER A 1079 25.80 16.34 16.88
C SER A 1079 24.69 16.19 15.83
N GLY A 1080 24.94 15.32 14.86
CA GLY A 1080 24.21 15.22 13.60
C GLY A 1080 24.64 14.00 12.78
N PRO A 1081 24.18 13.86 11.52
CA PRO A 1081 24.54 12.72 10.68
C PRO A 1081 26.01 12.75 10.26
N VAL A 1082 26.70 11.61 10.34
CA VAL A 1082 28.05 11.39 9.77
C VAL A 1082 28.10 11.52 8.23
N HIS A 1083 26.96 11.65 7.55
CA HIS A 1083 26.90 11.74 6.08
C HIS A 1083 26.66 13.19 5.67
N VAL A 1084 27.54 13.73 4.81
CA VAL A 1084 27.65 15.15 4.48
C VAL A 1084 27.72 15.38 2.97
N ALA A 1085 27.27 16.56 2.53
CA ALA A 1085 27.68 17.14 1.24
C ALA A 1085 28.19 18.55 1.51
N ALA A 1086 29.47 18.82 1.21
CA ALA A 1086 30.18 20.01 1.65
C ALA A 1086 30.97 20.66 0.51
N SER A 1087 31.10 21.98 0.51
CA SER A 1087 31.92 22.72 -0.45
C SER A 1087 33.40 22.33 -0.36
N ARG A 1088 34.16 22.49 -1.45
CA ARG A 1088 35.62 22.29 -1.44
C ARG A 1088 36.30 23.15 -0.38
N ASP A 1089 35.82 24.37 -0.18
CA ASP A 1089 36.41 25.33 0.75
C ASP A 1089 36.12 24.95 2.21
N PHE A 1090 34.96 24.35 2.51
CA PHE A 1090 34.72 23.70 3.81
C PHE A 1090 35.69 22.55 4.06
N VAL A 1091 35.98 21.73 3.04
CA VAL A 1091 36.90 20.59 3.18
C VAL A 1091 38.34 21.05 3.38
N ASP A 1092 38.77 22.09 2.67
CA ASP A 1092 40.09 22.70 2.88
C ASP A 1092 40.18 23.32 4.28
N TYR A 1093 39.16 24.08 4.71
CA TYR A 1093 39.06 24.58 6.09
C TYR A 1093 39.12 23.44 7.12
N ALA A 1094 38.38 22.34 6.92
CA ALA A 1094 38.29 21.23 7.87
C ALA A 1094 39.62 20.46 8.09
N LEU A 1095 40.59 20.63 7.19
CA LEU A 1095 41.94 20.04 7.28
C LEU A 1095 43.03 21.08 7.62
N HIS A 1096 42.92 22.28 7.04
CA HIS A 1096 43.98 23.31 7.04
C HIS A 1096 43.71 24.51 7.95
N SER A 1097 42.49 24.73 8.44
CA SER A 1097 42.22 25.75 9.46
C SER A 1097 42.79 25.35 10.81
N GLN A 1098 43.39 26.30 11.54
CA GLN A 1098 43.90 26.03 12.89
C GLN A 1098 42.77 25.63 13.85
N TYR A 1099 41.63 26.33 13.79
CA TYR A 1099 40.42 25.98 14.54
C TYR A 1099 39.98 24.53 14.31
N ALA A 1100 40.00 24.07 13.04
CA ALA A 1100 39.63 22.70 12.69
C ALA A 1100 40.69 21.68 13.14
N ARG A 1101 41.98 21.99 13.02
CA ARG A 1101 43.07 21.14 13.52
C ARG A 1101 43.02 20.96 15.04
N ASP A 1102 42.83 22.03 15.81
CA ASP A 1102 42.75 21.96 17.27
C ASP A 1102 41.53 21.15 17.70
N PHE A 1103 40.36 21.43 17.11
CA PHE A 1103 39.14 20.68 17.35
C PHE A 1103 39.27 19.21 16.94
N LEU A 1104 40.02 18.90 15.87
CA LEU A 1104 40.35 17.53 15.45
C LEU A 1104 41.23 16.80 16.48
N GLN A 1105 42.25 17.45 17.05
CA GLN A 1105 43.08 16.83 18.10
C GLN A 1105 42.30 16.63 19.41
N TRP A 1106 41.34 17.50 19.69
CA TRP A 1106 40.41 17.33 20.82
C TRP A 1106 39.42 16.19 20.58
N ILE A 1107 38.73 16.17 19.43
CA ILE A 1107 37.62 15.24 19.16
C ILE A 1107 38.09 13.79 19.03
N LYS A 1108 39.37 13.55 18.71
CA LYS A 1108 40.01 12.23 18.78
C LYS A 1108 39.82 11.51 20.13
N LYS A 1109 39.62 12.29 21.21
CA LYS A 1109 39.46 11.80 22.59
C LYS A 1109 38.00 11.47 22.96
N THR A 1110 37.02 11.72 22.07
CA THR A 1110 35.58 11.55 22.33
C THR A 1110 35.01 10.26 21.72
N LYS A 1111 33.80 9.88 22.14
CA LYS A 1111 33.03 8.77 21.58
C LYS A 1111 32.17 9.24 20.41
N ILE A 1112 32.14 8.46 19.33
CA ILE A 1112 31.35 8.73 18.12
C ILE A 1112 31.63 10.16 17.58
N PRO A 1113 32.92 10.53 17.33
CA PRO A 1113 33.29 11.86 16.86
C PRO A 1113 32.83 12.12 15.41
N ASP A 1114 32.57 11.05 14.67
CA ASP A 1114 32.07 11.05 13.30
C ASP A 1114 30.65 11.65 13.17
N GLU A 1115 29.80 11.51 14.21
CA GLU A 1115 28.50 12.20 14.30
C GLU A 1115 28.61 13.64 14.86
N SER A 1116 29.82 14.19 15.06
CA SER A 1116 30.03 15.47 15.77
C SER A 1116 31.03 16.42 15.10
N PHE A 1117 32.04 15.94 14.37
CA PHE A 1117 33.13 16.78 13.83
C PHE A 1117 32.64 17.79 12.79
N PHE A 1118 32.22 17.31 11.61
CA PHE A 1118 31.71 18.17 10.54
C PHE A 1118 30.51 19.00 11.02
N THR A 1119 29.63 18.39 11.82
CA THR A 1119 28.46 19.03 12.42
C THR A 1119 28.84 20.25 13.27
N THR A 1120 29.84 20.13 14.14
CA THR A 1120 30.25 21.22 15.02
C THR A 1120 30.90 22.36 14.23
N LEU A 1121 31.76 22.04 13.26
CA LEU A 1121 32.35 23.04 12.35
C LEU A 1121 31.24 23.80 11.59
N ASN A 1122 30.29 23.10 10.95
CA ASN A 1122 29.20 23.72 10.19
C ASN A 1122 28.15 24.47 11.05
N ASN A 1123 28.28 24.39 12.38
CA ASN A 1123 27.48 25.13 13.37
C ASN A 1123 28.19 26.38 13.92
N HIS A 1124 29.42 26.67 13.49
CA HIS A 1124 30.24 27.78 13.97
C HIS A 1124 30.66 28.74 12.84
N PRO A 1125 29.72 29.40 12.14
CA PRO A 1125 30.04 30.34 11.06
C PRO A 1125 30.96 31.48 11.52
N ARG A 1126 30.86 31.89 12.80
CA ARG A 1126 31.74 32.87 13.48
C ARG A 1126 33.24 32.52 13.48
N LEU A 1127 33.64 31.33 13.03
CA LEU A 1127 35.05 30.92 12.86
C LEU A 1127 35.50 31.02 11.38
N GLY A 1128 34.73 31.69 10.52
CA GLY A 1128 35.04 31.82 9.09
C GLY A 1128 34.79 30.56 8.28
N VAL A 1129 33.95 29.65 8.76
CA VAL A 1129 33.71 28.32 8.16
C VAL A 1129 32.93 28.45 6.84
N PRO A 1130 33.51 28.12 5.67
CA PRO A 1130 32.83 28.33 4.38
C PRO A 1130 31.56 27.48 4.25
N GLY A 1131 30.44 28.11 3.88
CA GLY A 1131 29.15 27.42 3.68
C GLY A 1131 28.45 26.98 4.97
N ALA A 1132 28.93 27.41 6.14
CA ALA A 1132 28.31 27.12 7.44
C ALA A 1132 26.93 27.78 7.60
N TYR A 1133 26.13 27.24 8.51
CA TYR A 1133 24.76 27.71 8.72
C TYR A 1133 24.68 28.86 9.74
N THR A 1134 23.96 29.93 9.41
CA THR A 1134 23.83 31.17 10.21
C THR A 1134 22.46 31.36 10.88
N GLY A 1135 21.48 30.49 10.60
CA GLY A 1135 20.12 30.60 11.16
C GLY A 1135 19.98 30.06 12.59
N SER A 1136 18.75 30.03 13.12
CA SER A 1136 18.47 29.45 14.45
C SER A 1136 18.51 27.92 14.46
N ASP A 1137 18.72 27.33 15.63
CA ASP A 1137 18.71 25.86 15.83
C ASP A 1137 17.31 25.20 15.74
N ASP A 1138 16.27 25.95 15.33
CA ASP A 1138 14.89 25.47 15.31
C ASP A 1138 14.67 24.34 14.30
N TRP A 1139 14.16 23.23 14.81
CA TRP A 1139 13.69 22.09 14.01
C TRP A 1139 12.16 22.13 13.94
N PRO A 1140 11.52 22.00 12.76
CA PRO A 1140 11.98 21.23 11.60
C PRO A 1140 12.62 22.02 10.44
N LYS A 1141 12.83 23.33 10.57
CA LYS A 1141 13.31 24.20 9.48
C LYS A 1141 14.61 23.72 8.83
N ARG A 1142 15.61 23.36 9.66
CA ARG A 1142 16.98 23.00 9.25
C ARG A 1142 17.13 21.58 8.67
N ARG A 1143 16.25 21.16 7.74
CA ARG A 1143 16.22 19.80 7.16
C ARG A 1143 17.37 19.55 6.17
N ALA A 1144 18.20 18.54 6.45
CA ALA A 1144 19.13 17.96 5.48
C ALA A 1144 18.40 17.09 4.44
N VAL A 1145 18.90 17.08 3.20
CA VAL A 1145 18.41 16.19 2.12
C VAL A 1145 19.50 15.29 1.55
N SER A 1146 20.72 15.35 2.08
CA SER A 1146 21.83 14.47 1.69
C SER A 1146 21.49 12.97 1.80
N ARG A 1147 20.70 12.53 2.80
CA ARG A 1147 20.44 11.09 3.03
C ARG A 1147 19.05 10.69 3.53
N TYR A 1148 18.31 9.94 2.70
CA TYR A 1148 17.09 9.23 3.10
C TYR A 1148 17.43 8.04 3.99
N LYS A 1149 16.81 7.97 5.16
CA LYS A 1149 16.88 6.88 6.15
C LYS A 1149 15.47 6.68 6.69
N LEU A 1150 15.13 5.48 7.15
CA LEU A 1150 13.96 5.23 8.02
C LEU A 1150 14.46 4.62 9.33
N TRP A 1151 13.81 4.96 10.45
CA TRP A 1151 14.16 4.45 11.78
C TRP A 1151 12.96 3.78 12.46
N VAL A 1152 13.21 2.85 13.39
CA VAL A 1152 12.21 1.90 13.93
C VAL A 1152 11.07 2.53 14.76
N TRP A 1153 11.20 3.80 15.13
CA TRP A 1153 10.16 4.62 15.77
C TRP A 1153 9.22 5.28 14.74
N GLY A 1154 9.58 5.16 13.47
CA GLY A 1154 9.13 6.02 12.39
C GLY A 1154 8.00 5.49 11.53
N ARG A 1155 7.62 6.33 10.58
CA ARG A 1155 6.52 6.07 9.64
C ARG A 1155 6.86 6.55 8.22
N PRO A 1156 6.10 6.15 7.20
CA PRO A 1156 5.40 4.86 7.14
C PRO A 1156 6.37 3.70 7.46
N PRO A 1157 5.87 2.53 7.91
CA PRO A 1157 6.75 1.44 8.36
C PRO A 1157 7.71 0.96 7.26
N CYS A 1158 8.95 0.64 7.68
CA CYS A 1158 9.96 -0.01 6.84
C CYS A 1158 9.39 -1.28 6.20
N ASP A 1159 9.59 -1.43 4.90
CA ASP A 1159 9.11 -2.59 4.14
C ASP A 1159 10.02 -3.81 4.31
N GLY A 1160 11.31 -3.55 4.59
CA GLY A 1160 12.36 -4.53 4.81
C GLY A 1160 12.54 -4.93 6.28
N THR A 1161 13.75 -4.77 6.83
CA THR A 1161 14.08 -5.14 8.21
C THR A 1161 14.90 -4.09 8.94
N TRP A 1162 14.61 -3.93 10.23
CA TRP A 1162 15.35 -3.04 11.13
C TRP A 1162 16.67 -3.66 11.55
N ILE A 1163 17.79 -2.99 11.27
CA ILE A 1163 19.14 -3.41 11.69
C ILE A 1163 19.78 -2.27 12.46
N ARG A 1164 20.01 -2.45 13.76
CA ARG A 1164 20.48 -1.38 14.68
C ARG A 1164 19.59 -0.12 14.54
N ASN A 1165 18.27 -0.31 14.69
CA ASN A 1165 17.21 0.71 14.63
C ASN A 1165 17.01 1.46 13.29
N VAL A 1166 17.85 1.23 12.27
CA VAL A 1166 17.72 1.81 10.91
C VAL A 1166 17.20 0.75 9.94
N CYS A 1167 16.26 1.12 9.07
CA CYS A 1167 15.73 0.25 8.02
C CYS A 1167 16.84 -0.18 7.04
N ASN A 1168 16.89 -1.47 6.74
CA ASN A 1168 17.52 -2.01 5.56
C ASN A 1168 16.41 -2.21 4.53
N PHE A 1169 16.41 -1.41 3.47
CA PHE A 1169 15.22 -1.16 2.66
C PHE A 1169 14.71 -2.40 1.93
N GLY A 1170 13.43 -2.70 2.12
CA GLY A 1170 12.67 -3.72 1.41
C GLY A 1170 12.18 -3.22 0.06
N VAL A 1171 11.55 -4.11 -0.71
CA VAL A 1171 11.19 -3.79 -2.09
C VAL A 1171 10.07 -2.75 -2.15
N GLY A 1172 9.13 -2.76 -1.21
CA GLY A 1172 8.10 -1.73 -1.05
C GLY A 1172 8.60 -0.41 -0.46
N ASP A 1173 9.82 -0.30 0.06
CA ASP A 1173 10.40 1.01 0.41
C ASP A 1173 10.77 1.80 -0.86
N VAL A 1174 11.06 1.11 -1.97
CA VAL A 1174 11.63 1.71 -3.18
C VAL A 1174 10.71 2.75 -3.81
N HIS A 1175 9.38 2.54 -3.84
CA HIS A 1175 8.45 3.52 -4.41
C HIS A 1175 8.49 4.88 -3.71
N ARG A 1176 8.81 4.91 -2.41
CA ARG A 1176 8.95 6.15 -1.62
C ARG A 1176 10.31 6.80 -1.87
N MET A 1177 11.38 6.01 -1.93
CA MET A 1177 12.73 6.49 -2.21
C MET A 1177 12.83 7.19 -3.57
N VAL A 1178 12.24 6.62 -4.62
CA VAL A 1178 12.27 7.19 -5.99
C VAL A 1178 11.43 8.45 -6.18
N THR A 1179 10.48 8.73 -5.28
CA THR A 1179 9.72 10.00 -5.25
C THR A 1179 10.31 11.02 -4.26
N SER A 1180 11.33 10.65 -3.49
CA SER A 1180 11.84 11.49 -2.41
C SER A 1180 12.79 12.61 -2.88
N ILE A 1181 12.83 13.70 -2.12
CA ILE A 1181 13.70 14.86 -2.34
C ILE A 1181 15.19 14.61 -1.99
N PHE A 1182 15.53 13.42 -1.49
CA PHE A 1182 16.89 13.18 -0.97
C PHE A 1182 17.89 12.82 -2.08
N MET A 1183 19.18 13.05 -1.83
CA MET A 1183 20.27 12.79 -2.77
C MET A 1183 20.71 11.32 -2.84
N PHE A 1184 20.71 10.60 -1.70
CA PHE A 1184 21.12 9.20 -1.58
C PHE A 1184 20.27 8.48 -0.51
N ALA A 1185 20.21 7.14 -0.55
CA ALA A 1185 19.50 6.29 0.40
C ALA A 1185 20.46 5.46 1.27
N ASN A 1186 20.16 5.37 2.56
CA ASN A 1186 20.88 4.57 3.55
C ASN A 1186 19.87 3.72 4.37
N LYS A 1187 19.91 2.39 4.36
CA LYS A 1187 20.97 1.50 3.84
C LYS A 1187 20.44 0.26 3.15
N PHE A 1188 21.34 -0.39 2.43
CA PHE A 1188 21.13 -1.66 1.75
C PHE A 1188 22.21 -2.65 2.18
N HIS A 1189 21.84 -3.93 2.31
CA HIS A 1189 22.81 -5.03 2.35
C HIS A 1189 22.46 -5.97 1.19
N TYR A 1190 23.42 -6.23 0.31
CA TYR A 1190 23.17 -6.92 -0.96
C TYR A 1190 22.45 -8.28 -0.79
N ASP A 1191 22.73 -9.03 0.28
CA ASP A 1191 22.13 -10.37 0.50
C ASP A 1191 20.74 -10.37 1.16
N LEU A 1192 20.21 -9.23 1.61
CA LEU A 1192 18.97 -9.17 2.42
C LEU A 1192 17.73 -8.77 1.61
N TYR A 1193 17.79 -7.68 0.85
CA TYR A 1193 16.77 -7.34 -0.15
C TYR A 1193 17.40 -6.99 -1.49
N PRO A 1194 18.01 -7.98 -2.18
CA PRO A 1194 18.58 -7.77 -3.50
C PRO A 1194 17.65 -7.01 -4.46
N PRO A 1195 16.34 -7.35 -4.57
CA PRO A 1195 15.45 -6.66 -5.50
C PRO A 1195 15.23 -5.19 -5.14
N ALA A 1196 15.43 -4.76 -3.88
CA ALA A 1196 15.32 -3.36 -3.52
C ALA A 1196 16.49 -2.54 -4.09
N TYR A 1197 17.72 -3.07 -3.97
CA TYR A 1197 18.94 -2.46 -4.51
C TYR A 1197 18.96 -2.51 -6.03
N ASP A 1198 18.65 -3.67 -6.61
CA ASP A 1198 18.59 -3.88 -8.06
C ASP A 1198 17.56 -2.98 -8.74
N CYS A 1199 16.39 -2.81 -8.12
CA CYS A 1199 15.38 -1.92 -8.66
C CYS A 1199 15.76 -0.46 -8.49
N LEU A 1200 16.43 -0.05 -7.42
CA LEU A 1200 16.88 1.35 -7.29
C LEU A 1200 18.01 1.67 -8.30
N GLU A 1201 18.91 0.73 -8.56
CA GLU A 1201 19.94 0.86 -9.60
C GLU A 1201 19.34 0.97 -11.01
N GLN A 1202 18.39 0.09 -11.36
CA GLN A 1202 17.74 0.15 -12.68
C GLN A 1202 16.90 1.43 -12.84
N TRP A 1203 16.37 2.01 -11.76
CA TRP A 1203 15.69 3.33 -11.80
C TRP A 1203 16.68 4.45 -12.09
N TYR A 1204 17.82 4.44 -11.40
CA TYR A 1204 18.85 5.47 -11.47
C TYR A 1204 19.42 5.61 -12.88
N PHE A 1205 19.93 4.53 -13.48
CA PHE A 1205 20.46 4.58 -14.84
C PHE A 1205 19.37 4.89 -15.88
N ALA A 1206 18.10 4.59 -15.58
CA ALA A 1206 16.98 5.02 -16.42
C ALA A 1206 16.65 6.52 -16.31
N ARG A 1207 17.09 7.26 -15.27
CA ARG A 1207 17.12 8.74 -15.25
C ARG A 1207 18.31 9.26 -16.05
N VAL A 1208 19.52 8.77 -15.79
CA VAL A 1208 20.76 9.15 -16.49
C VAL A 1208 20.58 9.12 -18.03
N HIS A 1209 20.08 8.00 -18.57
CA HIS A 1209 19.80 7.83 -20.01
C HIS A 1209 18.77 8.85 -20.56
N ARG A 1210 17.84 9.39 -19.74
CA ARG A 1210 16.92 10.45 -20.18
C ARG A 1210 17.57 11.83 -20.20
N GLU A 1211 18.48 12.12 -19.28
CA GLU A 1211 19.18 13.39 -19.18
C GLU A 1211 20.22 13.54 -20.29
N GLU A 1212 20.87 12.43 -20.67
CA GLU A 1212 21.70 12.30 -21.86
C GLU A 1212 20.88 12.54 -23.15
N GLN A 1213 19.71 11.89 -23.28
CA GLN A 1213 18.85 12.04 -24.48
C GLN A 1213 18.20 13.42 -24.64
N SER A 1214 17.74 14.03 -23.55
CA SER A 1214 16.91 15.25 -23.60
C SER A 1214 17.68 16.53 -23.32
N GLY A 1215 18.93 16.41 -22.84
CA GLY A 1215 19.72 17.52 -22.31
C GLY A 1215 19.18 18.13 -21.01
N LYS A 1216 18.03 17.66 -20.47
CA LYS A 1216 17.29 18.28 -19.37
C LYS A 1216 17.02 17.29 -18.22
N THR A 1217 16.79 17.82 -17.02
CA THR A 1217 16.50 17.04 -15.81
C THR A 1217 15.01 17.07 -15.46
N ASP A 1218 14.45 15.93 -15.02
CA ASP A 1218 13.09 15.83 -14.46
C ASP A 1218 13.08 16.31 -12.98
N LEU A 1219 13.76 17.43 -12.67
CA LEU A 1219 14.05 17.88 -11.31
C LEU A 1219 13.53 19.30 -11.05
N ASP A 1220 12.68 19.46 -10.05
CA ASP A 1220 12.36 20.77 -9.48
C ASP A 1220 13.49 21.25 -8.57
N VAL A 1221 14.32 22.16 -9.08
CA VAL A 1221 15.45 22.75 -8.36
C VAL A 1221 14.99 23.71 -7.25
N THR A 1222 13.77 24.26 -7.34
CA THR A 1222 13.27 25.26 -6.38
C THR A 1222 13.12 24.69 -4.97
N VAL A 1223 12.85 23.38 -4.85
CA VAL A 1223 12.81 22.65 -3.58
C VAL A 1223 14.14 22.74 -2.83
N TYR A 1224 15.26 22.76 -3.55
CA TYR A 1224 16.62 22.74 -2.98
C TYR A 1224 17.13 24.14 -2.68
N SER A 1225 16.91 25.11 -3.57
CA SER A 1225 17.25 26.52 -3.31
C SER A 1225 16.43 27.13 -2.17
N ASN A 1226 15.25 26.58 -1.88
CA ASN A 1226 14.41 27.01 -0.76
C ASN A 1226 14.68 26.29 0.58
N LEU A 1227 15.69 25.41 0.66
CA LEU A 1227 16.09 24.83 1.95
C LEU A 1227 16.71 25.92 2.85
N ASP A 1228 16.38 25.90 4.15
CA ASP A 1228 16.87 26.91 5.08
C ASP A 1228 18.40 26.79 5.29
N ILE A 1229 19.00 25.62 5.03
CA ILE A 1229 20.47 25.45 4.96
C ILE A 1229 21.13 26.25 3.80
N VAL A 1230 20.38 26.60 2.75
CA VAL A 1230 20.86 27.41 1.61
C VAL A 1230 20.56 28.89 1.83
N LYS A 1231 19.37 29.23 2.35
CA LYS A 1231 18.97 30.61 2.67
C LYS A 1231 19.85 31.25 3.75
N HIS A 1232 20.29 30.45 4.72
CA HIS A 1232 21.11 30.89 5.85
C HIS A 1232 22.53 30.29 5.76
N ALA A 1233 23.14 30.38 4.58
CA ALA A 1233 24.52 29.93 4.35
C ALA A 1233 25.50 31.10 4.44
N PHE A 1234 26.57 30.93 5.23
CA PHE A 1234 27.65 31.89 5.38
C PHE A 1234 28.52 31.91 4.11
N LYS A 1235 28.60 33.06 3.44
CA LYS A 1235 29.54 33.31 2.35
C LYS A 1235 30.72 34.14 2.86
N PRO A 1236 31.99 33.78 2.52
CA PRO A 1236 33.16 34.61 2.85
C PRO A 1236 33.19 36.01 2.23
N THR A 1237 32.22 36.36 1.37
CA THR A 1237 32.13 37.65 0.65
C THR A 1237 30.90 38.48 1.03
N ASP A 1238 30.01 37.99 1.89
CA ASP A 1238 28.98 38.85 2.47
C ASP A 1238 29.68 39.70 3.56
N PRO A 1239 29.70 41.04 3.47
CA PRO A 1239 30.46 41.88 4.40
C PRO A 1239 29.88 41.78 5.81
N ASP A 1240 30.77 41.65 6.79
CA ASP A 1240 30.43 41.41 8.21
C ASP A 1240 29.51 42.50 8.78
N PRO A 1241 28.24 42.17 9.14
CA PRO A 1241 27.31 43.12 9.73
C PRO A 1241 27.42 43.14 11.26
N GLY A 1242 28.64 43.20 11.84
CA GLY A 1242 28.77 43.12 13.30
C GLY A 1242 30.18 43.07 13.93
N HIS A 1243 31.11 43.94 13.51
CA HIS A 1243 32.37 44.15 14.26
C HIS A 1243 32.09 44.71 15.68
N HIS A 1244 32.69 44.11 16.72
CA HIS A 1244 32.77 44.58 18.12
C HIS A 1244 31.43 44.71 18.89
N ASN A 1245 31.28 44.29 20.16
CA ASN A 1245 32.21 44.36 21.30
C ASN A 1245 31.93 43.27 22.37
N THR A 1246 32.83 43.18 23.36
CA THR A 1246 32.83 42.32 24.58
C THR A 1246 32.75 40.81 24.37
#